data_AF-A0AAX1LLN9-F1
#
_entry.id   AF-A0AAX1LLN9-F1
#
_cell.length_a   1.000
_cell.length_b   1.000
_cell.length_c   1.000
_cell.angle_alpha   90.00
_cell.angle_beta   90.00
_cell.angle_gamma   90.00
#
_symmetry.space_group_name_H-M   'P 1'
#
loop_
_entity.id
_entity.type
_entity.pdbx_description
1 polymer ?
#
loop_
_entity_poly.entity_id
_entity_poly.type
_entity_poly.pdbx_seq_one_letter_code
_entity_poly.pdbx_strand_id
1 'polypeptide(L)'
;MATKLVIVESPTKAHKIGDYLGKGYTVMASVGHIRDLAQPSQVPAADKAKFGKFGVDVNDGFKPYYIVDGDKKRTVNELKSALKNADELYLATDEDREGEAIAWHLVQTLKPKVPVKRMVFHEITKNAINASLGKTRDVDSHMVDAQETRRILDRLYGYELSPVLWRKVGPGLSAGRVQSVATRLIVERERERMAFRRAPYWDIVATLSAPDALGERGEFSARMIALGGKRLAGSKDFGADGQLTPDGFAANVRQLDEAGATAVASALKTADFTVMSMETKPYRRRPQPPFTTSTLQQTAGNRLGMGARAVMRAAQSLYENGYITYMRTDSVTLSQEAIAAARNAVSYHFGDAFLSDEPKQYATKTAGAQEAHECIRPAGSRFHDPDELASKLPGDQLRLYTLIWQRTLACQMADATGSTATVRLSAPAGPTEGEAVFQASGTVIEFPGFMKATGEGRKPKAAAPGAGAGSDQAAAAGKTDAKAVRGDASESNTSLPPMSVGQQVEASDIKPDGHETQPPARYTEATLVKTLEAKEIGRPSTYASIISTIMDRGYVYERGRALIPSWLAFSVTKLLETNFPKLVDYQFTAEMENGLDRIAHGEESGRDWLTHFYFGSGEGAARNADEAHEGLQQQVAQLGEIDARAINTIVIGDGLHVRVGRYGPYLEDMEHLDAEGNPKRASLPDTIAPDELTVAVARDLIDNHSGGPRELGVDPVSGGAVEVRNGRFGPYVALVPPAETSAGAAGDTAGASAAKKGSKKTAAAAASRPKMASLFKTMSPESLSLEDALKLLSLPREVGTYEEANAETGEVSECTVAANNGRYGPYLTKTGADGKSETRSLASEDEIFTVDIDKAKELFSQPKYGRGRGRGAAKPPLRDLGKDPNTGKNVTIKDGRFGAYITDGETNRTVPRQYTPESITPDDAFRLLAEKRAAGPSTRGRRGAGRAGGAKAVAGKGKKGAASVVVSAQEARRAERRAEVKKLANKGWSNQRIAEKLSSTAATVKKDVDWLTANEGYERPAVIPKRG
;
A
#
# COMPACT_ATOMS: atom_id res chain seq x y z
N MET A 1 -26.10 41.15 -11.05
CA MET A 1 -24.75 41.13 -10.43
C MET A 1 -23.88 40.24 -11.29
N ALA A 2 -22.67 40.66 -11.61
CA ALA A 2 -21.75 39.86 -12.41
C ALA A 2 -21.47 38.53 -11.69
N THR A 3 -21.63 37.41 -12.39
CA THR A 3 -21.47 36.05 -11.87
C THR A 3 -20.09 35.53 -12.23
N LYS A 4 -19.25 35.25 -11.22
CA LYS A 4 -17.89 34.73 -11.44
C LYS A 4 -17.89 33.21 -11.28
N LEU A 5 -17.27 32.48 -12.20
CA LEU A 5 -17.09 31.03 -12.09
C LEU A 5 -15.71 30.73 -11.49
N VAL A 6 -15.65 29.91 -10.44
CA VAL A 6 -14.41 29.41 -9.85
C VAL A 6 -14.36 27.90 -10.06
N ILE A 7 -13.26 27.39 -10.62
CA ILE A 7 -13.05 25.95 -10.82
C ILE A 7 -11.90 25.46 -9.95
N VAL A 8 -12.14 24.40 -9.18
CA VAL A 8 -11.18 23.70 -8.33
C VAL A 8 -11.14 22.20 -8.67
N GLU A 9 -10.23 21.43 -8.09
CA GLU A 9 -10.11 20.00 -8.40
C GLU A 9 -11.15 19.13 -7.71
N SER A 10 -11.50 19.42 -6.46
CA SER A 10 -12.30 18.51 -5.63
C SER A 10 -13.61 19.13 -5.15
N PRO A 11 -14.69 18.34 -5.01
CA PRO A 11 -15.97 18.83 -4.49
C PRO A 11 -15.87 19.42 -3.07
N THR A 12 -15.02 18.86 -2.21
CA THR A 12 -14.78 19.35 -0.85
C THR A 12 -14.23 20.77 -0.88
N LYS A 13 -13.19 21.00 -1.69
CA LYS A 13 -12.58 22.31 -1.91
C LYS A 13 -13.59 23.30 -2.50
N ALA A 14 -14.44 22.83 -3.42
CA ALA A 14 -15.47 23.67 -4.04
C ALA A 14 -16.51 24.17 -3.01
N HIS A 15 -16.98 23.27 -2.14
CA HIS A 15 -17.89 23.63 -1.04
C HIS A 15 -17.22 24.63 -0.11
N LYS A 16 -15.99 24.36 0.33
CA LYS A 16 -15.29 25.17 1.32
C LYS A 16 -14.98 26.59 0.82
N ILE A 17 -14.48 26.70 -0.42
CA ILE A 17 -14.22 28.00 -1.05
C ILE A 17 -15.53 28.74 -1.34
N GLY A 18 -16.59 28.01 -1.73
CA GLY A 18 -17.94 28.58 -1.89
C GLY A 18 -18.46 29.25 -0.61
N ASP A 19 -18.28 28.60 0.54
CA ASP A 19 -18.67 29.14 1.85
C ASP A 19 -17.94 30.46 2.19
N TYR A 20 -16.69 30.63 1.71
CA TYR A 20 -15.89 31.82 1.97
C TYR A 20 -16.16 32.98 1.02
N LEU A 21 -16.40 32.70 -0.26
CA LEU A 21 -16.62 33.71 -1.29
C LEU A 21 -18.07 34.24 -1.28
N GLY A 22 -19.05 33.39 -0.94
CA GLY A 22 -20.44 33.79 -0.81
C GLY A 22 -21.13 34.19 -2.12
N LYS A 23 -22.09 35.13 -2.04
CA LYS A 23 -22.94 35.52 -3.18
C LYS A 23 -22.10 36.22 -4.27
N GLY A 24 -22.35 35.86 -5.53
CA GLY A 24 -21.63 36.40 -6.71
C GLY A 24 -20.61 35.45 -7.32
N TYR A 25 -20.29 34.34 -6.63
CA TYR A 25 -19.40 33.29 -7.12
C TYR A 25 -20.16 31.97 -7.28
N THR A 26 -19.94 31.30 -8.40
CA THR A 26 -20.31 29.90 -8.61
C THR A 26 -19.04 29.07 -8.53
N VAL A 27 -18.91 28.20 -7.53
CA VAL A 27 -17.72 27.36 -7.35
C VAL A 27 -18.02 25.93 -7.77
N MET A 28 -17.24 25.37 -8.69
CA MET A 28 -17.43 24.03 -9.26
C MET A 28 -16.13 23.21 -9.22
N ALA A 29 -16.27 21.89 -9.25
CA ALA A 29 -15.13 20.96 -9.24
C ALA A 29 -14.92 20.30 -10.62
N SER A 30 -13.68 20.22 -11.08
CA SER A 30 -13.28 19.45 -12.27
C SER A 30 -13.19 17.94 -11.98
N VAL A 31 -13.09 17.57 -10.70
CA VAL A 31 -12.85 16.19 -10.22
C VAL A 31 -11.50 15.67 -10.74
N GLY A 32 -10.44 16.46 -10.54
CA GLY A 32 -9.09 16.20 -11.03
C GLY A 32 -8.89 16.54 -12.51
N HIS A 33 -8.01 15.79 -13.18
CA HIS A 33 -7.75 15.93 -14.61
C HIS A 33 -9.01 15.65 -15.46
N ILE A 34 -9.19 16.46 -16.50
CA ILE A 34 -10.31 16.34 -17.46
C ILE A 34 -9.87 15.80 -18.83
N ARG A 35 -8.56 15.77 -19.07
CA ARG A 35 -7.93 15.21 -20.28
C ARG A 35 -6.76 14.34 -19.88
N ASP A 36 -6.46 13.34 -20.70
CA ASP A 36 -5.21 12.57 -20.66
C ASP A 36 -4.78 12.19 -22.09
N LEU A 37 -3.53 11.76 -22.23
CA LEU A 37 -2.98 11.24 -23.47
C LEU A 37 -3.79 10.05 -23.97
N ALA A 38 -4.24 10.10 -25.22
CA ALA A 38 -5.00 9.02 -25.84
C ALA A 38 -4.24 7.70 -25.79
N GLN A 39 -4.97 6.62 -25.52
CA GLN A 39 -4.50 5.26 -25.75
C GLN A 39 -4.44 4.99 -27.27
N PRO A 40 -3.56 4.09 -27.75
CA PRO A 40 -3.50 3.71 -29.16
C PRO A 40 -4.85 3.34 -29.79
N SER A 41 -5.75 2.74 -29.00
CA SER A 41 -7.10 2.36 -29.43
C SER A 41 -8.07 3.53 -29.57
N GLN A 42 -7.77 4.68 -28.96
CA GLN A 42 -8.58 5.89 -28.96
C GLN A 42 -8.14 6.90 -30.02
N VAL A 43 -6.97 6.72 -30.63
CA VAL A 43 -6.47 7.56 -31.72
C VAL A 43 -7.27 7.29 -33.01
N PRO A 44 -7.85 8.34 -33.65
CA PRO A 44 -8.57 8.19 -34.92
C PRO A 44 -7.69 7.59 -36.03
N ALA A 45 -8.29 6.85 -36.96
CA ALA A 45 -7.55 6.18 -38.03
C ALA A 45 -6.67 7.13 -38.87
N ALA A 46 -7.14 8.36 -39.13
CA ALA A 46 -6.40 9.38 -39.86
C ALA A 46 -5.14 9.85 -39.13
N ASP A 47 -5.15 9.83 -37.80
CA ASP A 47 -4.08 10.35 -36.94
C ASP A 47 -3.14 9.25 -36.45
N LYS A 48 -3.44 7.97 -36.73
CA LYS A 48 -2.64 6.82 -36.28
C LYS A 48 -1.22 6.81 -36.82
N ALA A 49 -0.98 7.37 -38.00
CA ALA A 49 0.37 7.47 -38.55
C ALA A 49 1.31 8.29 -37.64
N LYS A 50 0.76 9.31 -36.97
CA LYS A 50 1.50 10.23 -36.10
C LYS A 50 1.47 9.81 -34.64
N PHE A 51 0.28 9.51 -34.12
CA PHE A 51 0.07 9.29 -32.68
C PHE A 51 -0.22 7.82 -32.33
N GLY A 52 -0.28 6.91 -33.30
CA GLY A 52 -0.82 5.57 -33.09
C GLY A 52 -0.04 4.68 -32.11
N LYS A 53 1.27 4.92 -31.92
CA LYS A 53 2.10 4.16 -30.97
C LYS A 53 1.98 4.69 -29.54
N PHE A 54 2.14 6.01 -29.35
CA PHE A 54 2.29 6.62 -28.03
C PHE A 54 1.18 7.56 -27.61
N GLY A 55 0.28 7.96 -28.51
CA GLY A 55 -0.54 9.16 -28.32
C GLY A 55 0.29 10.45 -28.33
N VAL A 56 1.51 10.40 -28.87
CA VAL A 56 2.50 11.48 -28.95
C VAL A 56 3.18 11.40 -30.31
N ASP A 57 3.29 12.53 -31.02
CA ASP A 57 4.03 12.63 -32.28
C ASP A 57 5.49 12.98 -31.98
N VAL A 58 6.33 11.95 -31.87
CA VAL A 58 7.76 12.09 -31.57
C VAL A 58 8.55 12.80 -32.67
N ASN A 59 8.01 12.90 -33.90
CA ASN A 59 8.70 13.51 -35.03
C ASN A 59 8.36 15.00 -35.21
N ASP A 60 7.35 15.51 -34.50
CA ASP A 60 6.90 16.90 -34.57
C ASP A 60 6.89 17.53 -33.17
N GLY A 61 8.08 17.56 -32.54
CA GLY A 61 8.30 18.23 -31.26
C GLY A 61 7.53 17.60 -30.09
N PHE A 62 7.30 16.28 -30.13
CA PHE A 62 6.60 15.53 -29.08
C PHE A 62 5.17 16.00 -28.80
N LYS A 63 4.47 16.50 -29.83
CA LYS A 63 3.08 16.96 -29.65
C LYS A 63 2.19 15.86 -29.07
N PRO A 64 1.49 16.10 -27.95
CA PRO A 64 0.59 15.11 -27.36
C PRO A 64 -0.81 15.14 -27.99
N TYR A 65 -1.42 13.96 -28.09
CA TYR A 65 -2.82 13.82 -28.48
C TYR A 65 -3.71 13.64 -27.24
N TYR A 66 -4.21 14.75 -26.70
CA TYR A 66 -5.11 14.74 -25.54
C TYR A 66 -6.56 14.47 -25.91
N ILE A 67 -7.22 13.63 -25.12
CA ILE A 67 -8.65 13.38 -25.21
C ILE A 67 -9.34 13.66 -23.88
N VAL A 68 -10.63 14.01 -23.94
CA VAL A 68 -11.48 14.07 -22.75
C VAL A 68 -11.93 12.66 -22.39
N ASP A 69 -11.62 12.24 -21.17
CA ASP A 69 -12.03 10.93 -20.68
C ASP A 69 -13.54 10.74 -20.69
N GLY A 70 -13.99 9.52 -20.98
CA GLY A 70 -15.40 9.20 -21.20
C GLY A 70 -16.30 9.56 -20.02
N ASP A 71 -15.81 9.38 -18.79
CA ASP A 71 -16.47 9.72 -17.53
C ASP A 71 -16.44 11.22 -17.22
N LYS A 72 -15.46 11.97 -17.74
CA LYS A 72 -15.31 13.43 -17.54
C LYS A 72 -16.14 14.28 -18.49
N LYS A 73 -16.68 13.72 -19.57
CA LYS A 73 -17.53 14.44 -20.54
C LYS A 73 -18.70 15.16 -19.89
N ARG A 74 -19.34 14.56 -18.89
CA ARG A 74 -20.44 15.18 -18.15
C ARG A 74 -19.97 16.43 -17.41
N THR A 75 -18.90 16.31 -16.63
CA THR A 75 -18.30 17.44 -15.90
C THR A 75 -17.91 18.57 -16.83
N VAL A 76 -17.25 18.27 -17.95
CA VAL A 76 -16.89 19.29 -18.96
C VAL A 76 -18.13 20.02 -19.50
N ASN A 77 -19.23 19.32 -19.76
CA ASN A 77 -20.47 19.95 -20.23
C ASN A 77 -21.12 20.84 -19.16
N GLU A 78 -21.08 20.42 -17.90
CA GLU A 78 -21.57 21.21 -16.76
C GLU A 78 -20.73 22.49 -16.60
N LEU A 79 -19.39 22.38 -16.64
CA LEU A 79 -18.47 23.53 -16.59
C LEU A 79 -18.68 24.49 -17.76
N LYS A 80 -18.83 23.98 -18.99
CA LYS A 80 -19.15 24.81 -20.17
C LYS A 80 -20.48 25.54 -20.02
N SER A 81 -21.47 24.92 -19.40
CA SER A 81 -22.78 25.52 -19.17
C SER A 81 -22.71 26.64 -18.14
N ALA A 82 -21.96 26.43 -17.04
CA ALA A 82 -21.73 27.46 -16.03
C ALA A 82 -20.94 28.64 -16.60
N LEU A 83 -19.91 28.38 -17.41
CA LEU A 83 -19.05 29.40 -18.00
C LEU A 83 -19.81 30.33 -18.96
N LYS A 84 -20.86 29.86 -19.64
CA LYS A 84 -21.71 30.70 -20.50
C LYS A 84 -22.43 31.81 -19.74
N ASN A 85 -22.68 31.60 -18.45
CA ASN A 85 -23.40 32.53 -17.59
C ASN A 85 -22.44 33.32 -16.68
N ALA A 86 -21.13 33.21 -16.88
CA ALA A 86 -20.13 33.84 -16.04
C ALA A 86 -19.46 35.00 -16.78
N ASP A 87 -19.12 36.07 -16.06
CA ASP A 87 -18.41 37.25 -16.58
C ASP A 87 -16.89 37.11 -16.46
N GLU A 88 -16.41 36.28 -15.52
CA GLU A 88 -15.00 35.95 -15.31
C GLU A 88 -14.84 34.48 -14.92
N LEU A 89 -13.70 33.88 -15.26
CA LEU A 89 -13.30 32.53 -14.85
C LEU A 89 -12.07 32.59 -13.93
N TYR A 90 -12.18 32.06 -12.72
CA TYR A 90 -11.08 31.84 -11.79
C TYR A 90 -10.69 30.36 -11.79
N LEU A 91 -9.41 30.10 -12.00
CA LEU A 91 -8.82 28.76 -11.89
C LEU A 91 -8.11 28.67 -10.53
N ALA A 92 -8.67 27.89 -9.62
CA ALA A 92 -8.27 27.80 -8.22
C ALA A 92 -7.69 26.41 -7.90
N THR A 93 -6.91 25.88 -8.85
CA THR A 93 -6.21 24.62 -8.69
C THR A 93 -5.05 24.74 -7.70
N ASP A 94 -4.58 23.62 -7.16
CA ASP A 94 -3.39 23.53 -6.33
C ASP A 94 -2.17 24.11 -7.06
N GLU A 95 -1.20 24.62 -6.31
CA GLU A 95 -0.04 25.36 -6.85
C GLU A 95 1.14 24.44 -7.19
N ASP A 96 0.89 23.18 -7.53
CA ASP A 96 1.91 22.31 -8.08
C ASP A 96 1.81 22.23 -9.62
N ARG A 97 2.85 21.68 -10.25
CA ARG A 97 2.87 21.40 -11.70
C ARG A 97 1.62 20.65 -12.20
N GLU A 98 1.05 19.77 -11.36
CA GLU A 98 -0.17 19.02 -11.68
C GLU A 98 -1.41 19.94 -11.70
N GLY A 99 -1.58 20.78 -10.68
CA GLY A 99 -2.66 21.77 -10.63
C GLY A 99 -2.57 22.80 -11.75
N GLU A 100 -1.36 23.19 -12.15
CA GLU A 100 -1.14 24.09 -13.29
C GLU A 100 -1.51 23.43 -14.63
N ALA A 101 -1.15 22.16 -14.83
CA ALA A 101 -1.59 21.38 -15.99
C ALA A 101 -3.12 21.20 -16.04
N ILE A 102 -3.78 20.98 -14.89
CA ILE A 102 -5.25 20.93 -14.81
C ILE A 102 -5.86 22.27 -15.25
N ALA A 103 -5.32 23.39 -14.73
CA ALA A 103 -5.75 24.73 -15.12
C ALA A 103 -5.61 24.95 -16.63
N TRP A 104 -4.47 24.58 -17.21
CA TRP A 104 -4.24 24.65 -18.65
C TRP A 104 -5.21 23.76 -19.44
N HIS A 105 -5.42 22.50 -19.03
CA HIS A 105 -6.38 21.62 -19.69
C HIS A 105 -7.81 22.19 -19.65
N LEU A 106 -8.20 22.86 -18.56
CA LEU A 106 -9.48 23.56 -18.45
C LEU A 106 -9.58 24.69 -19.47
N VAL A 107 -8.57 25.55 -19.59
CA VAL A 107 -8.54 26.62 -20.60
C VAL A 107 -8.68 26.05 -22.02
N GLN A 108 -7.87 25.05 -22.36
CA GLN A 108 -7.87 24.43 -23.69
C GLN A 108 -9.21 23.73 -24.04
N THR A 109 -9.86 23.13 -23.04
CA THR A 109 -11.10 22.37 -23.24
C THR A 109 -12.34 23.25 -23.25
N LEU A 110 -12.39 24.25 -22.36
CA LEU A 110 -13.52 25.15 -22.18
C LEU A 110 -13.51 26.28 -23.20
N LYS A 111 -12.33 26.72 -23.67
CA LYS A 111 -12.13 27.85 -24.59
C LYS A 111 -12.90 29.10 -24.13
N PRO A 112 -12.59 29.62 -22.93
CA PRO A 112 -13.30 30.75 -22.35
C PRO A 112 -13.24 31.98 -23.26
N LYS A 113 -14.36 32.70 -23.37
CA LYS A 113 -14.47 34.01 -24.06
C LYS A 113 -14.52 35.18 -23.08
N VAL A 114 -14.21 34.90 -21.82
CA VAL A 114 -14.24 35.81 -20.68
C VAL A 114 -12.85 35.85 -20.04
N PRO A 115 -12.50 36.91 -19.29
CA PRO A 115 -11.21 36.98 -18.59
C PRO A 115 -10.97 35.74 -17.71
N VAL A 116 -9.78 35.16 -17.83
CA VAL A 116 -9.32 34.02 -17.03
C VAL A 116 -8.30 34.51 -16.02
N LYS A 117 -8.42 34.09 -14.77
CA LYS A 117 -7.54 34.47 -13.67
C LYS A 117 -7.08 33.24 -12.89
N ARG A 118 -5.77 33.01 -12.79
CA ARG A 118 -5.21 31.92 -11.97
C ARG A 118 -5.11 32.41 -10.52
N MET A 119 -5.87 31.79 -9.63
CA MET A 119 -5.93 32.10 -8.20
C MET A 119 -5.10 31.10 -7.42
N VAL A 120 -4.17 31.59 -6.60
CA VAL A 120 -3.12 30.79 -5.96
C VAL A 120 -3.13 30.98 -4.45
N PHE A 121 -2.98 29.90 -3.68
CA PHE A 121 -3.02 29.90 -2.23
C PHE A 121 -2.40 28.60 -1.66
N HIS A 122 -1.74 28.70 -0.50
CA HIS A 122 -1.10 27.56 0.17
C HIS A 122 -1.92 26.98 1.35
N GLU A 123 -3.03 27.64 1.71
CA GLU A 123 -3.99 27.19 2.72
C GLU A 123 -5.42 27.64 2.38
N ILE A 124 -6.41 26.89 2.86
CA ILE A 124 -7.84 27.15 2.59
C ILE A 124 -8.47 27.79 3.82
N THR A 125 -8.15 29.06 4.05
CA THR A 125 -8.74 29.90 5.11
C THR A 125 -9.54 31.04 4.49
N LYS A 126 -10.50 31.60 5.23
CA LYS A 126 -11.31 32.72 4.73
C LYS A 126 -10.42 33.92 4.33
N ASN A 127 -9.38 34.20 5.11
CA ASN A 127 -8.47 35.32 4.84
C ASN A 127 -7.61 35.04 3.60
N ALA A 128 -6.99 33.86 3.51
CA ALA A 128 -6.14 33.50 2.36
C ALA A 128 -6.93 33.49 1.04
N ILE A 129 -8.15 32.94 1.04
CA ILE A 129 -9.00 32.89 -0.15
C ILE A 129 -9.46 34.29 -0.59
N ASN A 130 -9.81 35.18 0.34
CA ASN A 130 -10.17 36.55 -0.02
C ASN A 130 -8.96 37.36 -0.50
N ALA A 131 -7.79 37.15 0.10
CA ALA A 131 -6.55 37.81 -0.32
C ALA A 131 -6.12 37.39 -1.74
N SER A 132 -6.30 36.11 -2.11
CA SER A 132 -5.90 35.59 -3.42
C SER A 132 -6.74 36.13 -4.59
N LEU A 133 -7.97 36.60 -4.35
CA LEU A 133 -8.79 37.28 -5.38
C LEU A 133 -8.12 38.53 -5.95
N GLY A 134 -7.32 39.23 -5.14
CA GLY A 134 -6.59 40.44 -5.54
C GLY A 134 -5.17 40.18 -6.05
N LYS A 135 -4.71 38.92 -6.04
CA LYS A 135 -3.34 38.50 -6.39
C LYS A 135 -3.37 37.33 -7.37
N THR A 136 -4.01 37.54 -8.50
CA THR A 136 -4.10 36.53 -9.56
C THR A 136 -2.97 36.67 -10.58
N ARG A 137 -2.58 35.56 -11.20
CA ARG A 137 -1.62 35.55 -12.32
C ARG A 137 -2.23 34.86 -13.54
N ASP A 138 -1.46 34.75 -14.61
CA ASP A 138 -1.76 33.86 -15.72
C ASP A 138 -1.34 32.42 -15.40
N VAL A 139 -1.83 31.47 -16.21
CA VAL A 139 -1.37 30.08 -16.14
C VAL A 139 0.09 30.04 -16.57
N ASP A 140 0.93 29.44 -15.73
CA ASP A 140 2.37 29.34 -15.94
C ASP A 140 2.68 28.27 -17.00
N SER A 141 3.15 28.71 -18.17
CA SER A 141 3.48 27.82 -19.28
C SER A 141 4.65 26.90 -19.00
N HIS A 142 5.62 27.31 -18.17
CA HIS A 142 6.81 26.52 -17.86
C HIS A 142 6.46 25.35 -16.93
N MET A 143 5.62 25.60 -15.93
CA MET A 143 5.07 24.56 -15.06
C MET A 143 4.22 23.54 -15.83
N VAL A 144 3.45 24.01 -16.81
CA VAL A 144 2.67 23.14 -17.71
C VAL A 144 3.60 22.29 -18.59
N ASP A 145 4.62 22.90 -19.20
CA ASP A 145 5.60 22.20 -20.03
C ASP A 145 6.35 21.12 -19.22
N ALA A 146 6.75 21.42 -17.99
CA ALA A 146 7.38 20.45 -17.09
C ALA A 146 6.46 19.25 -16.78
N GLN A 147 5.17 19.50 -16.57
CA GLN A 147 4.20 18.43 -16.31
C GLN A 147 3.92 17.59 -17.58
N GLU A 148 3.74 18.25 -18.73
CA GLU A 148 3.52 17.59 -20.02
C GLU A 148 4.75 16.76 -20.42
N THR A 149 5.95 17.31 -20.24
CA THR A 149 7.22 16.63 -20.46
C THR A 149 7.34 15.38 -19.59
N ARG A 150 7.04 15.48 -18.28
CA ARG A 150 7.00 14.31 -17.39
C ARG A 150 6.01 13.26 -17.90
N ARG A 151 4.82 13.69 -18.32
CA ARG A 151 3.74 12.80 -18.79
C ARG A 151 4.15 12.05 -20.07
N ILE A 152 4.81 12.73 -21.00
CA ILE A 152 5.33 12.17 -22.25
C ILE A 152 6.52 11.25 -21.98
N LEU A 153 7.47 11.67 -21.14
CA LEU A 153 8.60 10.87 -20.71
C LEU A 153 8.14 9.51 -20.15
N ASP A 154 7.22 9.52 -19.19
CA ASP A 154 6.70 8.29 -18.58
C ASP A 154 5.93 7.43 -19.63
N ARG A 155 5.31 8.05 -20.63
CA ARG A 155 4.65 7.37 -21.76
C ARG A 155 5.67 6.67 -22.67
N LEU A 156 6.74 7.36 -23.07
CA LEU A 156 7.79 6.81 -23.93
C LEU A 156 8.52 5.66 -23.21
N TYR A 157 8.96 5.91 -21.98
CA TYR A 157 9.64 4.91 -21.15
C TYR A 157 8.79 3.63 -21.00
N GLY A 158 7.52 3.79 -20.62
CA GLY A 158 6.62 2.67 -20.42
C GLY A 158 6.34 1.88 -21.69
N TYR A 159 6.08 2.55 -22.82
CA TYR A 159 5.70 1.88 -24.07
C TYR A 159 6.87 1.24 -24.80
N GLU A 160 8.09 1.74 -24.62
CA GLU A 160 9.28 1.13 -25.22
C GLU A 160 9.78 -0.07 -24.40
N LEU A 161 9.82 0.04 -23.07
CA LEU A 161 10.42 -0.99 -22.23
C LEU A 161 9.47 -2.10 -21.78
N SER A 162 8.17 -1.82 -21.60
CA SER A 162 7.21 -2.86 -21.16
C SER A 162 7.11 -4.04 -22.12
N PRO A 163 7.13 -3.87 -23.46
CA PRO A 163 7.18 -4.99 -24.40
C PRO A 163 8.42 -5.88 -24.25
N VAL A 164 9.56 -5.31 -23.85
CA VAL A 164 10.79 -6.07 -23.56
C VAL A 164 10.57 -6.93 -22.32
N LEU A 165 10.02 -6.35 -21.25
CA LEU A 165 9.66 -7.10 -20.04
C LEU A 165 8.67 -8.23 -20.32
N TRP A 166 7.67 -8.01 -21.17
CA TRP A 166 6.70 -9.05 -21.55
C TRP A 166 7.33 -10.23 -22.25
N ARG A 167 8.28 -9.95 -23.15
CA ARG A 167 8.94 -10.98 -23.95
C ARG A 167 9.98 -11.75 -23.16
N LYS A 168 10.62 -11.11 -22.17
CA LYS A 168 11.81 -11.64 -21.48
C LYS A 168 11.57 -12.06 -20.03
N VAL A 169 10.49 -11.59 -19.38
CA VAL A 169 10.19 -11.93 -17.97
C VAL A 169 8.76 -12.46 -17.85
N GLY A 170 7.75 -11.67 -18.24
CA GLY A 170 6.36 -12.12 -18.14
C GLY A 170 5.33 -11.09 -18.60
N PRO A 171 4.14 -11.53 -19.04
CA PRO A 171 3.10 -10.64 -19.56
C PRO A 171 2.49 -9.76 -18.48
N GLY A 172 2.08 -8.54 -18.84
CA GLY A 172 1.39 -7.60 -17.94
C GLY A 172 2.31 -6.82 -16.99
N LEU A 173 3.62 -7.04 -17.05
CA LEU A 173 4.62 -6.24 -16.36
C LEU A 173 4.70 -4.83 -16.94
N SER A 174 5.21 -3.87 -16.19
CA SER A 174 5.36 -2.51 -16.70
C SER A 174 6.60 -1.86 -16.16
N ALA A 175 7.37 -1.27 -17.07
CA ALA A 175 8.54 -0.49 -16.74
C ALA A 175 8.09 0.93 -16.35
N GLY A 176 8.66 1.47 -15.28
CA GLY A 176 8.47 2.88 -14.92
C GLY A 176 9.77 3.42 -14.38
N ARG A 177 10.22 4.55 -14.92
CA ARG A 177 11.53 5.16 -14.62
C ARG A 177 11.86 5.17 -13.12
N VAL A 178 11.03 5.86 -12.32
CA VAL A 178 11.27 5.97 -10.87
C VAL A 178 10.92 4.67 -10.11
N GLN A 179 9.98 3.89 -10.63
CA GLN A 179 9.54 2.64 -10.01
C GLN A 179 10.60 1.54 -10.10
N SER A 180 11.28 1.45 -11.25
CA SER A 180 12.38 0.52 -11.49
C SER A 180 13.54 0.81 -10.55
N VAL A 181 13.89 2.07 -10.35
CA VAL A 181 14.94 2.49 -9.41
C VAL A 181 14.56 2.23 -7.95
N ALA A 182 13.33 2.53 -7.55
CA ALA A 182 12.86 2.20 -6.20
C ALA A 182 12.85 0.68 -5.94
N THR A 183 12.48 -0.12 -6.96
CA THR A 183 12.55 -1.59 -6.90
C THR A 183 14.00 -2.06 -6.79
N ARG A 184 14.91 -1.47 -7.56
CA ARG A 184 16.36 -1.75 -7.53
C ARG A 184 16.94 -1.51 -6.14
N LEU A 185 16.63 -0.39 -5.48
CA LEU A 185 17.08 -0.11 -4.10
C LEU A 185 16.72 -1.26 -3.13
N ILE A 186 15.49 -1.77 -3.24
CA ILE A 186 15.01 -2.86 -2.37
C ILE A 186 15.70 -4.18 -2.73
N VAL A 187 15.88 -4.48 -4.02
CA VAL A 187 16.61 -5.67 -4.48
C VAL A 187 18.07 -5.63 -4.08
N GLU A 188 18.76 -4.50 -4.19
CA GLU A 188 20.15 -4.33 -3.74
C GLU A 188 20.27 -4.55 -2.24
N ARG A 189 19.39 -3.96 -1.43
CA ARG A 189 19.34 -4.23 0.02
C ARG A 189 19.11 -5.71 0.31
N GLU A 190 18.26 -6.39 -0.45
CA GLU A 190 18.04 -7.82 -0.25
C GLU A 190 19.25 -8.66 -0.67
N ARG A 191 19.96 -8.29 -1.75
CA ARG A 191 21.24 -8.90 -2.15
C ARG A 191 22.30 -8.74 -1.05
N GLU A 192 22.40 -7.54 -0.45
CA GLU A 192 23.29 -7.29 0.70
C GLU A 192 22.99 -8.25 1.86
N ARG A 193 21.69 -8.49 2.15
CA ARG A 193 21.26 -9.41 3.20
C ARG A 193 21.53 -10.87 2.86
N MET A 194 21.29 -11.28 1.61
CA MET A 194 21.57 -12.64 1.12
C MET A 194 23.07 -12.98 1.19
N ALA A 195 23.93 -12.00 0.93
CA ALA A 195 25.38 -12.16 1.00
C ALA A 195 25.95 -12.03 2.43
N PHE A 196 25.17 -11.49 3.37
CA PHE A 196 25.64 -11.18 4.72
C PHE A 196 25.96 -12.43 5.53
N ARG A 197 27.16 -12.48 6.10
CA ARG A 197 27.58 -13.52 7.04
C ARG A 197 27.63 -12.94 8.45
N ARG A 198 26.97 -13.63 9.37
CA ARG A 198 26.91 -13.22 10.77
C ARG A 198 28.20 -13.56 11.49
N ALA A 199 28.62 -12.68 12.39
CA ALA A 199 29.77 -12.86 13.26
C ALA A 199 29.32 -12.78 14.72
N PRO A 200 29.60 -13.81 15.55
CA PRO A 200 29.37 -13.75 16.98
C PRO A 200 30.45 -12.90 17.66
N TYR A 201 30.06 -12.10 18.63
CA TYR A 201 30.99 -11.38 19.50
C TYR A 201 30.39 -11.24 20.89
N TRP A 202 31.24 -11.26 21.90
CA TRP A 202 30.82 -11.24 23.29
C TRP A 202 31.43 -10.08 24.04
N ASP A 203 30.67 -9.59 25.01
CA ASP A 203 31.16 -8.71 26.06
C ASP A 203 30.63 -9.19 27.42
N ILE A 204 30.80 -8.37 28.44
CA ILE A 204 30.36 -8.66 29.80
C ILE A 204 29.61 -7.46 30.32
N VAL A 205 28.47 -7.71 30.96
CA VAL A 205 27.69 -6.71 31.69
C VAL A 205 27.84 -6.98 33.17
N ALA A 206 28.28 -5.96 33.90
CA ALA A 206 28.33 -5.96 35.36
C ALA A 206 27.22 -5.07 35.91
N THR A 207 26.44 -5.57 36.85
CA THR A 207 25.55 -4.77 37.69
C THR A 207 26.34 -4.37 38.91
N LEU A 208 26.58 -3.07 39.05
CA LEU A 208 27.43 -2.47 40.07
C LEU A 208 26.57 -1.68 41.05
N SER A 209 27.02 -1.62 42.30
CA SER A 209 26.36 -0.86 43.36
C SER A 209 27.32 0.19 43.94
N ALA A 210 26.86 1.43 44.01
CA ALA A 210 27.56 2.51 44.67
C ALA A 210 26.64 3.18 45.72
N PRO A 211 27.16 3.55 46.90
CA PRO A 211 26.39 4.33 47.87
C PRO A 211 26.08 5.71 47.30
N ASP A 212 24.84 6.16 47.48
CA ASP A 212 24.40 7.51 47.15
C ASP A 212 24.73 8.51 48.28
N ALA A 213 24.31 9.77 48.10
CA ALA A 213 24.58 10.84 49.07
C ALA A 213 23.90 10.62 50.45
N LEU A 214 22.92 9.73 50.55
CA LEU A 214 22.21 9.36 51.78
C LEU A 214 22.70 8.03 52.37
N GLY A 215 23.67 7.37 51.72
CA GLY A 215 24.19 6.06 52.09
C GLY A 215 23.34 4.88 51.60
N GLU A 216 22.29 5.13 50.82
CA GLU A 216 21.52 4.06 50.17
C GLU A 216 22.26 3.58 48.91
N ARG A 217 22.22 2.28 48.65
CA ARG A 217 22.97 1.67 47.54
C ARG A 217 22.18 1.76 46.24
N GLY A 218 22.66 2.59 45.31
CA GLY A 218 22.13 2.67 43.95
C GLY A 218 22.80 1.67 43.02
N GLU A 219 22.01 0.87 42.31
CA GLU A 219 22.51 -0.06 41.28
C GLU A 219 22.54 0.57 39.89
N PHE A 220 23.57 0.25 39.12
CA PHE A 220 23.69 0.62 37.71
C PHE A 220 24.42 -0.47 36.91
N SER A 221 24.14 -0.56 35.61
CA SER A 221 24.82 -1.52 34.74
C SER A 221 25.96 -0.86 33.97
N ALA A 222 27.12 -1.53 33.96
CA ALA A 222 28.28 -1.16 33.16
C ALA A 222 28.65 -2.28 32.18
N ARG A 223 29.07 -1.93 30.97
CA ARG A 223 29.45 -2.88 29.92
C ARG A 223 30.95 -2.85 29.70
N MET A 224 31.58 -4.02 29.59
CA MET A 224 33.00 -4.13 29.30
C MET A 224 33.29 -3.60 27.89
N ILE A 225 34.30 -2.75 27.77
CA ILE A 225 34.71 -2.12 26.50
C ILE A 225 36.15 -2.45 26.11
N ALA A 226 36.98 -2.92 27.05
CA ALA A 226 38.35 -3.34 26.78
C ALA A 226 38.81 -4.42 27.76
N LEU A 227 39.79 -5.21 27.34
CA LEU A 227 40.43 -6.26 28.14
C LEU A 227 41.91 -6.37 27.77
N GLY A 228 42.80 -6.34 28.77
CA GLY A 228 44.24 -6.45 28.57
C GLY A 228 44.81 -5.33 27.69
N GLY A 229 44.29 -4.11 27.84
CA GLY A 229 44.68 -2.95 27.04
C GLY A 229 44.13 -2.91 25.60
N LYS A 230 43.38 -3.93 25.17
CA LYS A 230 42.75 -3.97 23.84
C LYS A 230 41.26 -3.71 23.93
N ARG A 231 40.73 -2.86 23.04
CA ARG A 231 39.29 -2.62 22.92
C ARG A 231 38.58 -3.91 22.47
N LEU A 232 37.41 -4.20 23.03
CA LEU A 232 36.58 -5.30 22.56
C LEU A 232 35.99 -5.03 21.18
N ALA A 233 35.88 -6.08 20.38
CA ALA A 233 35.19 -6.04 19.11
C ALA A 233 33.68 -5.83 19.32
N GLY A 234 33.09 -4.87 18.63
CA GLY A 234 31.66 -4.64 18.56
C GLY A 234 31.15 -4.80 17.13
N SER A 235 29.83 -4.67 16.92
CA SER A 235 29.22 -4.90 15.60
C SER A 235 29.83 -4.10 14.45
N LYS A 236 30.36 -2.89 14.72
CA LYS A 236 30.97 -2.01 13.70
C LYS A 236 32.33 -2.50 13.21
N ASP A 237 32.95 -3.41 13.96
CA ASP A 237 34.29 -3.91 13.67
C ASP A 237 34.25 -5.07 12.67
N PHE A 238 33.07 -5.57 12.32
CA PHE A 238 32.87 -6.67 11.38
C PHE A 238 32.29 -6.19 10.04
N GLY A 239 32.83 -6.72 8.95
CA GLY A 239 32.33 -6.53 7.60
C GLY A 239 31.10 -7.38 7.28
N ALA A 240 30.58 -7.24 6.07
CA ALA A 240 29.45 -8.03 5.58
C ALA A 240 29.79 -9.53 5.41
N ASP A 241 31.08 -9.87 5.34
CA ASP A 241 31.61 -11.23 5.27
C ASP A 241 31.79 -11.90 6.65
N GLY A 242 31.45 -11.19 7.73
CA GLY A 242 31.61 -11.65 9.10
C GLY A 242 33.05 -11.62 9.62
N GLN A 243 33.99 -11.06 8.84
CA GLN A 243 35.38 -10.88 9.24
C GLN A 243 35.60 -9.49 9.83
N LEU A 244 36.73 -9.30 10.52
CA LEU A 244 37.11 -7.97 10.98
C LEU A 244 37.34 -7.04 9.78
N THR A 245 36.79 -5.83 9.88
CA THR A 245 37.07 -4.72 8.97
C THR A 245 38.56 -4.34 9.02
N PRO A 246 39.12 -3.69 7.97
CA PRO A 246 40.48 -3.18 8.01
C PRO A 246 40.75 -2.29 9.24
N ASP A 247 39.80 -1.44 9.61
CA ASP A 247 39.91 -0.57 10.79
C ASP A 247 39.90 -1.37 12.09
N GLY A 248 39.03 -2.40 12.19
CA GLY A 248 39.00 -3.30 13.34
C GLY A 248 40.30 -4.07 13.52
N PHE A 249 40.85 -4.59 12.42
CA PHE A 249 42.14 -5.30 12.39
C PHE A 249 43.29 -4.37 12.77
N ALA A 250 43.37 -3.18 12.16
CA ALA A 250 44.40 -2.18 12.47
C ALA A 250 44.34 -1.69 13.92
N ALA A 251 43.13 -1.58 14.49
CA ALA A 251 42.93 -1.25 15.90
C ALA A 251 43.24 -2.42 16.86
N ASN A 252 43.61 -3.61 16.35
CA ASN A 252 43.92 -4.81 17.14
C ASN A 252 42.83 -5.12 18.17
N VAL A 253 41.56 -5.03 17.73
CA VAL A 253 40.41 -5.30 18.63
C VAL A 253 40.43 -6.74 19.10
N ARG A 254 39.94 -6.95 20.33
CA ARG A 254 39.81 -8.27 20.92
C ARG A 254 38.38 -8.78 20.75
N GLN A 255 38.21 -9.79 19.90
CA GLN A 255 36.95 -10.53 19.82
C GLN A 255 36.94 -11.60 20.92
N LEU A 256 35.86 -11.65 21.70
CA LEU A 256 35.59 -12.74 22.63
C LEU A 256 34.52 -13.67 22.06
N ASP A 257 34.70 -14.96 22.32
CA ASP A 257 33.68 -16.00 22.15
C ASP A 257 32.99 -16.29 23.49
N GLU A 258 32.04 -17.23 23.49
CA GLU A 258 31.28 -17.61 24.68
C GLU A 258 32.17 -18.13 25.80
N ALA A 259 33.14 -18.99 25.46
CA ALA A 259 34.04 -19.60 26.42
C ALA A 259 34.95 -18.54 27.08
N GLY A 260 35.54 -17.66 26.28
CA GLY A 260 36.37 -16.56 26.76
C GLY A 260 35.59 -15.57 27.62
N ALA A 261 34.39 -15.15 27.17
CA ALA A 261 33.54 -14.25 27.96
C ALA A 261 33.10 -14.89 29.29
N THR A 262 32.78 -16.19 29.30
CA THR A 262 32.40 -16.93 30.52
C THR A 262 33.58 -17.06 31.49
N ALA A 263 34.78 -17.32 30.98
CA ALA A 263 35.99 -17.39 31.79
C ALA A 263 36.30 -16.04 32.44
N VAL A 264 36.29 -14.95 31.66
CA VAL A 264 36.52 -13.59 32.16
C VAL A 264 35.43 -13.19 33.17
N ALA A 265 34.15 -13.45 32.88
CA ALA A 265 33.04 -13.15 33.79
C ALA A 265 33.19 -13.89 35.13
N SER A 266 33.67 -15.15 35.11
CA SER A 266 33.91 -15.93 36.32
C SER A 266 35.08 -15.37 37.15
N ALA A 267 36.15 -14.92 36.50
CA ALA A 267 37.27 -14.27 37.18
C ALA A 267 36.88 -12.93 37.84
N LEU A 268 35.94 -12.21 37.24
CA LEU A 268 35.49 -10.91 37.74
C LEU A 268 34.53 -10.99 38.93
N LYS A 269 33.92 -12.16 39.22
CA LYS A 269 32.94 -12.31 40.33
C LYS A 269 33.48 -11.91 41.70
N THR A 270 34.79 -12.01 41.90
CA THR A 270 35.47 -11.66 43.15
C THR A 270 36.41 -10.47 42.99
N ALA A 271 36.31 -9.73 41.89
CA ALA A 271 37.18 -8.60 41.58
C ALA A 271 36.61 -7.29 42.12
N ASP A 272 37.47 -6.42 42.65
CA ASP A 272 37.10 -5.07 43.03
C ASP A 272 37.06 -4.17 41.80
N PHE A 273 35.92 -3.50 41.58
CA PHE A 273 35.79 -2.52 40.50
C PHE A 273 36.21 -1.15 41.00
N THR A 274 37.14 -0.50 40.32
CA THR A 274 37.66 0.82 40.71
C THR A 274 37.29 1.87 39.66
N VAL A 275 36.73 2.99 40.09
CA VAL A 275 36.41 4.11 39.19
C VAL A 275 37.70 4.74 38.66
N MET A 276 37.97 4.59 37.36
CA MET A 276 39.13 5.17 36.69
C MET A 276 38.91 6.63 36.33
N SER A 277 37.73 6.95 35.80
CA SER A 277 37.37 8.29 35.38
C SER A 277 35.87 8.51 35.45
N MET A 278 35.51 9.77 35.68
CA MET A 278 34.13 10.24 35.62
C MET A 278 34.11 11.57 34.89
N GLU A 279 33.41 11.63 33.77
CA GLU A 279 33.28 12.82 32.93
C GLU A 279 31.81 13.19 32.79
N THR A 280 31.47 14.44 33.04
CA THR A 280 30.15 14.99 32.77
C THR A 280 30.24 15.98 31.63
N LYS A 281 29.54 15.71 30.53
CA LYS A 281 29.51 16.58 29.34
C LYS A 281 28.11 17.19 29.17
N PRO A 282 27.98 18.52 29.12
CA PRO A 282 26.71 19.15 28.79
C PRO A 282 26.34 18.82 27.34
N TYR A 283 25.06 18.58 27.07
CA TYR A 283 24.53 18.42 25.72
C TYR A 283 23.43 19.44 25.45
N ARG A 284 23.27 19.76 24.17
CA ARG A 284 22.21 20.62 23.65
C ARG A 284 21.60 19.99 22.42
N ARG A 285 20.29 19.76 22.44
CA ARG A 285 19.53 19.18 21.33
C ARG A 285 18.56 20.22 20.78
N ARG A 286 18.69 20.51 19.48
CA ARG A 286 17.85 21.49 18.78
C ARG A 286 16.54 20.85 18.28
N PRO A 287 15.43 21.61 18.25
CA PRO A 287 14.23 21.15 17.59
C PRO A 287 14.47 20.98 16.10
N GLN A 288 13.82 19.95 15.57
CA GLN A 288 13.87 19.63 14.16
C GLN A 288 13.00 20.61 13.35
N PRO A 289 13.27 20.83 12.04
CA PRO A 289 12.49 21.74 11.20
C PRO A 289 11.01 21.34 11.03
N PRO A 290 10.14 22.26 10.59
CA PRO A 290 8.75 21.95 10.24
C PRO A 290 8.63 20.83 9.20
N PHE A 291 7.45 20.24 9.06
CA PHE A 291 7.29 19.11 8.15
C PHE A 291 7.36 19.56 6.68
N THR A 292 8.18 18.83 5.92
CA THR A 292 8.02 18.62 4.48
C THR A 292 7.17 17.37 4.23
N THR A 293 6.83 17.08 2.99
CA THR A 293 6.10 15.85 2.64
C THR A 293 6.87 14.58 3.00
N SER A 294 8.17 14.55 2.72
CA SER A 294 9.04 13.41 3.02
C SER A 294 9.15 13.16 4.52
N THR A 295 9.43 14.21 5.31
CA THR A 295 9.61 14.11 6.76
C THR A 295 8.30 13.81 7.48
N LEU A 296 7.16 14.28 6.95
CA LEU A 296 5.82 13.89 7.43
C LEU A 296 5.57 12.40 7.20
N GLN A 297 5.82 11.89 5.98
CA GLN A 297 5.65 10.46 5.67
C GLN A 297 6.56 9.59 6.52
N GLN A 298 7.82 9.98 6.71
CA GLN A 298 8.79 9.29 7.57
C GLN A 298 8.32 9.23 9.03
N THR A 299 7.92 10.38 9.59
CA THR A 299 7.56 10.48 11.01
C THR A 299 6.21 9.83 11.30
N ALA A 300 5.21 10.04 10.45
CA ALA A 300 3.91 9.39 10.56
C ALA A 300 4.01 7.88 10.35
N GLY A 301 4.88 7.43 9.44
CA GLY A 301 5.32 6.04 9.38
C GLY A 301 5.80 5.61 10.76
N ASN A 302 6.94 6.11 11.21
CA ASN A 302 7.61 5.63 12.42
C ASN A 302 6.73 5.69 13.69
N ARG A 303 6.06 6.82 13.95
CA ARG A 303 5.28 7.06 15.18
C ARG A 303 3.83 6.59 15.13
N LEU A 304 3.18 6.66 13.96
CA LEU A 304 1.75 6.38 13.84
C LEU A 304 1.46 5.03 13.16
N GLY A 305 2.47 4.39 12.56
CA GLY A 305 2.30 3.15 11.80
C GLY A 305 1.51 3.36 10.50
N MET A 306 1.48 4.57 9.96
CA MET A 306 0.73 4.91 8.75
C MET A 306 1.61 4.74 7.50
N GLY A 307 1.18 3.94 6.52
CA GLY A 307 1.83 3.91 5.20
C GLY A 307 1.68 5.23 4.45
N ALA A 308 2.59 5.54 3.53
CA ALA A 308 2.69 6.81 2.82
C ALA A 308 1.39 7.19 2.10
N ARG A 309 0.70 6.21 1.48
CA ARG A 309 -0.61 6.42 0.84
C ARG A 309 -1.70 6.84 1.85
N ALA A 310 -1.68 6.29 3.06
CA ALA A 310 -2.62 6.65 4.12
C ALA A 310 -2.32 8.04 4.67
N VAL A 311 -1.04 8.37 4.88
CA VAL A 311 -0.57 9.70 5.29
C VAL A 311 -1.05 10.76 4.30
N MET A 312 -0.77 10.59 3.01
CA MET A 312 -1.14 11.59 2.00
C MET A 312 -2.65 11.75 1.84
N ARG A 313 -3.43 10.68 2.02
CA ARG A 313 -4.90 10.77 1.99
C ARG A 313 -5.44 11.56 3.17
N ALA A 314 -4.93 11.31 4.38
CA ALA A 314 -5.34 12.05 5.57
C ALA A 314 -4.91 13.52 5.46
N ALA A 315 -3.69 13.80 5.01
CA ALA A 315 -3.19 15.15 4.78
C ALA A 315 -4.01 15.91 3.73
N GLN A 316 -4.35 15.28 2.58
CA GLN A 316 -5.24 15.87 1.57
C GLN A 316 -6.59 16.28 2.20
N SER A 317 -7.19 15.38 2.99
CA SER A 317 -8.46 15.68 3.65
C SER A 317 -8.33 16.83 4.65
N LEU A 318 -7.24 16.91 5.41
CA LEU A 318 -7.00 18.00 6.34
C LEU A 318 -6.82 19.33 5.61
N TYR A 319 -6.07 19.35 4.51
CA TYR A 319 -5.86 20.53 3.67
C TYR A 319 -7.16 21.02 3.03
N GLU A 320 -7.92 20.15 2.37
CA GLU A 320 -9.17 20.50 1.68
C GLU A 320 -10.25 21.05 2.63
N ASN A 321 -10.19 20.67 3.91
CA ASN A 321 -11.09 21.17 4.94
C ASN A 321 -10.55 22.41 5.69
N GLY A 322 -9.34 22.88 5.34
CA GLY A 322 -8.74 24.10 5.89
C GLY A 322 -8.07 23.93 7.25
N TYR A 323 -7.59 22.72 7.60
CA TYR A 323 -6.91 22.46 8.87
C TYR A 323 -5.40 22.56 8.79
N ILE A 324 -4.80 22.26 7.64
CA ILE A 324 -3.35 22.35 7.42
C ILE A 324 -3.04 23.09 6.11
N THR A 325 -1.80 23.54 5.95
CA THR A 325 -1.25 24.01 4.68
C THR A 325 -1.10 22.87 3.67
N TYR A 326 -0.78 23.23 2.43
CA TYR A 326 -0.60 22.28 1.35
C TYR A 326 0.45 21.20 1.66
N MET A 327 0.09 19.93 1.47
CA MET A 327 0.86 18.78 1.94
C MET A 327 1.90 18.23 0.96
N ARG A 328 2.05 18.84 -0.23
CA ARG A 328 3.07 18.49 -1.23
C ARG A 328 4.07 19.62 -1.35
N THR A 329 5.05 19.60 -0.46
CA THR A 329 6.04 20.65 -0.26
C THR A 329 7.36 20.03 0.17
N ASP A 330 8.44 20.55 -0.39
CA ASP A 330 9.84 20.35 0.00
C ASP A 330 10.35 21.49 0.90
N SER A 331 9.55 22.54 1.10
CA SER A 331 9.90 23.70 1.90
C SER A 331 9.74 23.46 3.40
N VAL A 332 10.72 23.94 4.17
CA VAL A 332 10.68 24.00 5.65
C VAL A 332 10.34 25.39 6.17
N THR A 333 10.05 26.33 5.27
CA THR A 333 9.80 27.74 5.59
C THR A 333 8.47 27.92 6.31
N LEU A 334 8.46 28.73 7.37
CA LEU A 334 7.25 29.25 8.01
C LEU A 334 7.06 30.72 7.64
N SER A 335 5.81 31.12 7.41
CA SER A 335 5.41 32.52 7.31
C SER A 335 5.51 33.23 8.65
N GLN A 336 5.64 34.56 8.64
CA GLN A 336 5.68 35.36 9.87
C GLN A 336 4.40 35.20 10.70
N GLU A 337 3.25 35.08 10.04
CA GLU A 337 1.96 34.78 10.68
C GLU A 337 1.98 33.42 11.39
N ALA A 338 2.52 32.39 10.74
CA ALA A 338 2.62 31.05 11.34
C ALA A 338 3.62 30.99 12.50
N ILE A 339 4.73 31.73 12.42
CA ILE A 339 5.70 31.86 13.51
C ILE A 339 5.03 32.50 14.73
N ALA A 340 4.30 33.60 14.54
CA ALA A 340 3.56 34.26 15.61
C ALA A 340 2.50 33.31 16.22
N ALA A 341 1.73 32.62 15.39
CA ALA A 341 0.73 31.64 15.83
C ALA A 341 1.36 30.49 16.64
N ALA A 342 2.49 29.94 16.17
CA ALA A 342 3.22 28.87 16.85
C ALA A 342 3.78 29.33 18.20
N ARG A 343 4.40 30.51 18.27
CA ARG A 343 4.94 31.07 19.51
C ARG A 343 3.83 31.36 20.52
N ASN A 344 2.71 31.95 20.09
CA ASN A 344 1.55 32.16 20.95
C ASN A 344 1.00 30.84 21.49
N ALA A 345 0.91 29.79 20.67
CA ALA A 345 0.49 28.47 21.10
C ALA A 345 1.49 27.84 22.09
N VAL A 346 2.79 28.03 21.89
CA VAL A 346 3.82 27.55 22.83
C VAL A 346 3.68 28.24 24.19
N SER A 347 3.57 29.58 24.20
CA SER A 347 3.36 30.36 25.44
C SER A 347 2.11 29.88 26.18
N TYR A 348 0.99 29.73 25.47
CA TYR A 348 -0.28 29.29 26.04
C TYR A 348 -0.22 27.87 26.65
N HIS A 349 0.38 26.91 25.94
CA HIS A 349 0.39 25.50 26.37
C HIS A 349 1.53 25.12 27.31
N PHE A 350 2.69 25.78 27.20
CA PHE A 350 3.92 25.36 27.89
C PHE A 350 4.54 26.45 28.77
N GLY A 351 4.16 27.72 28.57
CA GLY A 351 4.73 28.89 29.24
C GLY A 351 5.92 29.51 28.50
N ASP A 352 6.19 30.79 28.78
CA ASP A 352 7.19 31.59 28.05
C ASP A 352 8.62 31.03 28.16
N ALA A 353 8.95 30.35 29.26
CA ALA A 353 10.25 29.68 29.43
C ALA A 353 10.53 28.60 28.36
N PHE A 354 9.50 28.11 27.67
CA PHE A 354 9.63 27.13 26.59
C PHE A 354 9.75 27.75 25.20
N LEU A 355 9.64 29.07 25.06
CA LEU A 355 9.91 29.76 23.80
C LEU A 355 11.39 29.78 23.51
N SER A 356 11.76 29.68 22.23
CA SER A 356 13.11 30.12 21.85
C SER A 356 13.24 31.63 22.04
N ASP A 357 14.43 32.06 22.45
CA ASP A 357 14.77 33.47 22.69
C ASP A 357 14.34 34.35 21.50
N GLU A 358 14.72 33.93 20.29
CA GLU A 358 14.32 34.55 19.03
C GLU A 358 13.43 33.63 18.19
N PRO A 359 12.57 34.19 17.31
CA PRO A 359 11.84 33.43 16.32
C PRO A 359 12.78 32.61 15.43
N LYS A 360 12.53 31.30 15.30
CA LYS A 360 13.38 30.39 14.53
C LYS A 360 12.90 30.32 13.08
N GLN A 361 13.77 30.69 12.14
CA GLN A 361 13.56 30.44 10.72
C GLN A 361 14.38 29.25 10.25
N TYR A 362 13.79 28.43 9.40
CA TYR A 362 14.45 27.28 8.77
C TYR A 362 14.55 27.54 7.27
N ALA A 363 15.72 27.24 6.70
CA ALA A 363 15.98 27.40 5.28
C ALA A 363 16.03 26.03 4.59
N THR A 364 15.40 25.93 3.42
CA THR A 364 15.52 24.78 2.53
C THR A 364 16.93 24.76 1.93
N LYS A 365 17.54 23.57 1.81
CA LYS A 365 18.93 23.43 1.35
C LYS A 365 19.06 23.19 -0.16
N THR A 366 18.05 22.63 -0.81
CA THR A 366 18.08 22.25 -2.22
C THR A 366 16.81 22.71 -2.90
N ALA A 367 16.95 23.58 -3.91
CA ALA A 367 15.83 24.20 -4.59
C ALA A 367 15.19 23.31 -5.63
N GLY A 368 13.99 22.79 -5.33
CA GLY A 368 13.11 22.10 -6.27
C GLY A 368 12.03 23.02 -6.84
N ALA A 369 11.42 22.63 -7.95
CA ALA A 369 10.32 23.40 -8.57
C ALA A 369 9.03 23.51 -7.73
N GLN A 370 8.99 22.92 -6.52
CA GLN A 370 7.86 23.04 -5.58
C GLN A 370 8.17 23.93 -4.38
N GLU A 371 9.32 24.63 -4.38
CA GLU A 371 9.78 25.47 -3.26
C GLU A 371 8.96 26.74 -3.02
N ALA A 372 8.09 27.13 -3.95
CA ALA A 372 7.19 28.28 -3.76
C ALA A 372 6.17 28.07 -2.63
N HIS A 373 6.12 26.87 -2.03
CA HIS A 373 5.21 26.52 -0.95
C HIS A 373 5.77 26.80 0.45
N GLU A 374 4.85 26.97 1.40
CA GLU A 374 5.17 26.91 2.83
C GLU A 374 5.34 25.44 3.28
N CYS A 375 5.93 25.22 4.45
CA CYS A 375 5.94 23.91 5.09
C CYS A 375 4.54 23.39 5.46
N ILE A 376 4.45 22.11 5.83
CA ILE A 376 3.24 21.49 6.35
C ILE A 376 3.06 21.85 7.82
N ARG A 377 2.05 22.68 8.11
CA ARG A 377 1.70 23.21 9.43
C ARG A 377 0.17 23.32 9.61
N PRO A 378 -0.35 23.54 10.82
CA PRO A 378 -1.75 23.94 11.00
C PRO A 378 -2.06 25.25 10.25
N ALA A 379 -3.26 25.35 9.69
CA ALA A 379 -3.72 26.51 8.91
C ALA A 379 -4.19 27.68 9.80
N GLY A 380 -4.12 28.90 9.26
CA GLY A 380 -4.67 30.12 9.85
C GLY A 380 -3.81 30.80 10.93
N SER A 381 -4.22 32.03 11.28
CA SER A 381 -3.55 32.91 12.27
C SER A 381 -3.60 32.40 13.72
N ARG A 382 -4.49 31.44 14.00
CA ARG A 382 -4.62 30.73 15.28
C ARG A 382 -4.75 29.25 14.96
N PHE A 383 -3.85 28.44 15.49
CA PHE A 383 -3.90 26.99 15.33
C PHE A 383 -5.00 26.41 16.21
N HIS A 384 -5.77 25.47 15.64
CA HIS A 384 -6.72 24.69 16.42
C HIS A 384 -5.97 23.72 17.33
N ASP A 385 -6.36 23.65 18.59
CA ASP A 385 -5.83 22.61 19.47
C ASP A 385 -6.41 21.24 19.04
N PRO A 386 -5.62 20.16 19.12
CA PRO A 386 -6.11 18.83 18.77
C PRO A 386 -7.42 18.44 19.47
N ASP A 387 -7.61 18.85 20.73
CA ASP A 387 -8.83 18.57 21.50
C ASP A 387 -10.07 19.27 20.91
N GLU A 388 -9.92 20.45 20.28
CA GLU A 388 -11.01 21.15 19.58
C GLU A 388 -11.48 20.39 18.33
N LEU A 389 -10.60 19.56 17.76
CA LEU A 389 -10.84 18.82 16.53
C LEU A 389 -11.21 17.35 16.79
N ALA A 390 -11.08 16.86 18.03
CA ALA A 390 -11.30 15.46 18.37
C ALA A 390 -12.72 14.96 18.02
N SER A 391 -13.73 15.83 18.12
CA SER A 391 -15.12 15.52 17.74
C SER A 391 -15.44 15.76 16.25
N LYS A 392 -14.55 16.45 15.52
CA LYS A 392 -14.76 16.88 14.12
C LYS A 392 -13.99 16.02 13.13
N LEU A 393 -12.87 15.43 13.54
CA LEU A 393 -11.97 14.67 12.69
C LEU A 393 -12.04 13.16 12.96
N PRO A 394 -11.98 12.32 11.91
CA PRO A 394 -11.69 10.89 12.07
C PRO A 394 -10.37 10.66 12.81
N GLY A 395 -10.27 9.57 13.59
CA GLY A 395 -9.11 9.29 14.44
C GLY A 395 -7.75 9.33 13.72
N ASP A 396 -7.65 8.79 12.49
CA ASP A 396 -6.39 8.84 11.74
C ASP A 396 -6.02 10.26 11.29
N GLN A 397 -7.01 11.10 10.96
CA GLN A 397 -6.79 12.50 10.60
C GLN A 397 -6.41 13.31 11.84
N LEU A 398 -7.06 13.07 12.98
CA LEU A 398 -6.73 13.70 14.25
C LEU A 398 -5.29 13.37 14.69
N ARG A 399 -4.89 12.10 14.60
CA ARG A 399 -3.52 11.67 14.92
C ARG A 399 -2.48 12.35 14.03
N LEU A 400 -2.75 12.44 12.72
CA LEU A 400 -1.85 13.13 11.79
C LEU A 400 -1.80 14.63 12.05
N TYR A 401 -2.95 15.28 12.29
CA TYR A 401 -3.02 16.69 12.66
C TYR A 401 -2.24 16.99 13.94
N THR A 402 -2.43 16.16 14.98
CA THR A 402 -1.71 16.28 16.26
C THR A 402 -0.21 16.20 16.05
N LEU A 403 0.26 15.28 15.21
CA LEU A 403 1.68 15.17 14.88
C LEU A 403 2.21 16.45 14.20
N ILE A 404 1.46 16.97 13.22
CA ILE A 404 1.79 18.23 12.50
C ILE A 404 1.83 19.41 13.47
N TRP A 405 0.82 19.54 14.33
CA TRP A 405 0.72 20.58 15.36
C TRP A 405 1.91 20.52 16.32
N GLN A 406 2.20 19.35 16.90
CA GLN A 406 3.32 19.17 17.84
C GLN A 406 4.66 19.54 17.20
N ARG A 407 4.88 19.11 15.95
CA ARG A 407 6.10 19.43 15.21
C ARG A 407 6.24 20.93 14.97
N THR A 408 5.16 21.60 14.57
CA THR A 408 5.16 23.04 14.28
C THR A 408 5.47 23.86 15.53
N LEU A 409 4.84 23.53 16.68
CA LEU A 409 5.13 24.20 17.95
C LEU A 409 6.58 23.96 18.38
N ALA A 410 7.04 22.71 18.33
CA ALA A 410 8.41 22.34 18.72
C ALA A 410 9.48 23.14 17.95
N CYS A 411 9.23 23.50 16.69
CA CYS A 411 10.16 24.31 15.89
C CYS A 411 10.43 25.70 16.48
N GLN A 412 9.48 26.27 17.22
CA GLN A 412 9.59 27.60 17.85
C GLN A 412 9.88 27.52 19.36
N MET A 413 10.16 26.33 19.88
CA MET A 413 10.49 26.13 21.29
C MET A 413 12.01 26.22 21.54
N ALA A 414 12.36 26.45 22.80
CA ALA A 414 13.74 26.38 23.29
C ALA A 414 14.35 24.99 23.10
N ASP A 415 15.68 24.95 23.05
CA ASP A 415 16.44 23.71 22.90
C ASP A 415 16.32 22.86 24.17
N ALA A 416 16.45 21.55 24.01
CA ALA A 416 16.59 20.66 25.16
C ALA A 416 18.05 20.66 25.63
N THR A 417 18.28 20.82 26.93
CA THR A 417 19.61 20.81 27.53
C THR A 417 19.69 19.80 28.66
N GLY A 418 20.89 19.35 28.95
CA GLY A 418 21.16 18.43 30.03
C GLY A 418 22.63 18.05 30.05
N SER A 419 22.93 16.99 30.78
CA SER A 419 24.29 16.47 30.89
C SER A 419 24.31 14.95 30.77
N THR A 420 25.36 14.44 30.13
CA THR A 420 25.65 13.00 30.10
C THR A 420 26.89 12.74 30.94
N ALA A 421 26.70 11.96 32.00
CA ALA A 421 27.79 11.46 32.83
C ALA A 421 28.26 10.11 32.26
N THR A 422 29.57 9.96 32.05
CA THR A 422 30.21 8.72 31.65
C THR A 422 31.22 8.33 32.72
N VAL A 423 31.06 7.12 33.25
CA VAL A 423 32.01 6.51 34.19
C VAL A 423 32.76 5.39 33.50
N ARG A 424 34.07 5.31 33.73
CA ARG A 424 34.90 4.16 33.38
C ARG A 424 35.42 3.50 34.63
N LEU A 425 35.33 2.18 34.70
CA LEU A 425 35.78 1.39 35.82
C LEU A 425 36.79 0.34 35.35
N SER A 426 37.80 0.05 36.15
CA SER A 426 38.69 -1.08 35.94
C SER A 426 38.41 -2.20 36.93
N ALA A 427 38.62 -3.44 36.50
CA ALA A 427 38.59 -4.61 37.36
C ALA A 427 39.65 -5.62 36.88
N PRO A 428 40.42 -6.25 37.79
CA PRO A 428 41.38 -7.28 37.42
C PRO A 428 40.67 -8.58 37.00
N ALA A 429 40.84 -8.99 35.74
CA ALA A 429 40.23 -10.20 35.19
C ALA A 429 41.11 -11.46 35.36
N GLY A 430 41.90 -11.53 36.43
CA GLY A 430 42.86 -12.59 36.69
C GLY A 430 44.24 -12.39 36.01
N PRO A 431 45.21 -13.27 36.31
CA PRO A 431 46.61 -13.06 35.95
C PRO A 431 46.92 -13.18 34.45
N THR A 432 46.08 -13.89 33.69
CA THR A 432 46.29 -14.15 32.26
C THR A 432 45.59 -13.13 31.36
N GLU A 433 44.46 -12.58 31.80
CA GLU A 433 43.62 -11.69 30.99
C GLU A 433 43.94 -10.21 31.19
N GLY A 434 44.56 -9.87 32.32
CA GLY A 434 44.94 -8.50 32.67
C GLY A 434 43.75 -7.67 33.16
N GLU A 435 43.78 -6.38 32.86
CA GLU A 435 42.76 -5.42 33.32
C GLU A 435 41.57 -5.37 32.36
N ALA A 436 40.36 -5.51 32.91
CA ALA A 436 39.10 -5.29 32.20
C ALA A 436 38.62 -3.86 32.46
N VAL A 437 38.19 -3.16 31.41
CA VAL A 437 37.64 -1.80 31.51
C VAL A 437 36.15 -1.82 31.16
N PHE A 438 35.33 -1.32 32.07
CA PHE A 438 33.90 -1.19 31.96
C PHE A 438 33.50 0.28 31.77
N GLN A 439 32.40 0.51 31.06
CA GLN A 439 31.83 1.83 30.87
C GLN A 439 30.32 1.82 31.14
N ALA A 440 29.85 2.84 31.86
CA ALA A 440 28.43 3.16 31.97
C ALA A 440 28.21 4.63 31.61
N SER A 441 27.02 4.98 31.15
CA SER A 441 26.64 6.36 30.88
C SER A 441 25.20 6.60 31.28
N GLY A 442 24.94 7.75 31.89
CA GLY A 442 23.61 8.20 32.29
C GLY A 442 23.38 9.62 31.79
N THR A 443 22.21 9.89 31.24
CA THR A 443 21.83 11.21 30.73
C THR A 443 20.74 11.79 31.60
N VAL A 444 20.94 13.03 32.06
CA VAL A 444 19.97 13.82 32.82
C VAL A 444 19.51 14.97 31.93
N ILE A 445 18.19 15.08 31.75
CA ILE A 445 17.56 16.21 31.08
C ILE A 445 17.40 17.32 32.12
N GLU A 446 18.15 18.41 32.01
CA GLU A 446 18.01 19.59 32.87
C GLU A 446 16.82 20.44 32.44
N PHE A 447 16.68 20.64 31.12
CA PHE A 447 15.57 21.38 30.55
C PHE A 447 15.03 20.65 29.31
N PRO A 448 13.75 20.23 29.30
CA PRO A 448 13.21 19.42 28.20
C PRO A 448 12.96 20.22 26.91
N GLY A 449 12.84 21.54 26.98
CA GLY A 449 12.59 22.40 25.81
C GLY A 449 11.50 21.85 24.89
N PHE A 450 11.77 21.80 23.59
CA PHE A 450 10.86 21.30 22.55
C PHE A 450 10.36 19.86 22.77
N MET A 451 11.08 19.01 23.52
CA MET A 451 10.69 17.61 23.73
C MET A 451 9.38 17.48 24.49
N LYS A 452 9.01 18.50 25.28
CA LYS A 452 7.73 18.57 25.99
C LYS A 452 6.53 18.57 25.03
N ALA A 453 6.64 19.20 23.86
CA ALA A 453 5.57 19.21 22.86
C ALA A 453 5.53 17.94 22.03
N THR A 454 6.68 17.32 21.74
CA THR A 454 6.74 16.12 20.89
C THR A 454 6.53 14.81 21.64
N GLY A 455 6.45 14.87 22.98
CA GLY A 455 6.34 13.71 23.86
C GLY A 455 7.63 12.88 23.95
N GLU A 456 8.74 13.39 23.41
CA GLU A 456 10.05 12.74 23.51
C GLU A 456 10.56 12.81 24.97
N GLY A 457 11.04 11.68 25.51
CA GLY A 457 11.52 11.58 26.89
C GLY A 457 10.50 11.04 27.92
N ARG A 458 9.25 10.77 27.53
CA ARG A 458 8.27 10.09 28.40
C ARG A 458 8.35 8.57 28.22
N LYS A 459 8.89 7.84 29.21
CA LYS A 459 8.73 6.37 29.26
C LYS A 459 7.23 6.03 29.40
N PRO A 460 6.69 5.04 28.68
CA PRO A 460 5.43 4.43 29.10
C PRO A 460 5.65 3.80 30.49
N LYS A 461 4.81 4.17 31.45
CA LYS A 461 4.84 3.59 32.81
C LYS A 461 4.59 2.08 32.66
N ALA A 462 5.61 1.25 32.90
CA ALA A 462 5.40 -0.19 33.01
C ALA A 462 4.37 -0.42 34.11
N ALA A 463 3.27 -1.08 33.79
CA ALA A 463 2.30 -1.52 34.79
C ALA A 463 3.04 -2.46 35.77
N ALA A 464 2.87 -2.20 37.07
CA ALA A 464 3.46 -3.02 38.11
C ALA A 464 2.99 -4.49 37.98
N PRO A 465 3.87 -5.48 38.16
CA PRO A 465 3.48 -6.87 38.12
C PRO A 465 2.83 -7.25 39.47
N GLY A 466 1.55 -7.60 39.44
CA GLY A 466 0.90 -8.33 40.52
C GLY A 466 -0.53 -7.90 40.84
N ALA A 467 -1.51 -8.68 40.37
CA ALA A 467 -2.60 -9.24 41.19
C ALA A 467 -3.61 -10.03 40.32
N GLY A 468 -3.72 -11.35 40.57
CA GLY A 468 -4.87 -12.22 40.21
C GLY A 468 -4.80 -12.88 38.83
N ALA A 469 -4.19 -14.05 38.64
CA ALA A 469 -4.67 -15.42 38.96
C ALA A 469 -5.70 -16.00 37.97
N GLY A 470 -5.33 -17.10 37.29
CA GLY A 470 -6.21 -17.94 36.47
C GLY A 470 -5.46 -18.83 35.46
N SER A 471 -5.16 -20.06 35.89
CA SER A 471 -4.31 -21.13 35.34
C SER A 471 -4.63 -21.73 33.94
N ASP A 472 -3.54 -22.24 33.32
CA ASP A 472 -3.38 -23.45 32.50
C ASP A 472 -4.10 -23.64 31.15
N GLN A 473 -3.32 -23.46 30.06
CA GLN A 473 -2.99 -24.46 29.01
C GLN A 473 -2.61 -23.77 27.69
N ALA A 474 -1.32 -23.86 27.31
CA ALA A 474 -0.83 -24.05 25.93
C ALA A 474 0.70 -23.86 25.92
N ALA A 475 1.40 -24.95 26.22
CA ALA A 475 2.78 -25.11 25.80
C ALA A 475 2.85 -25.26 24.27
N ALA A 476 3.93 -24.77 23.68
CA ALA A 476 4.35 -24.91 22.27
C ALA A 476 3.66 -24.01 21.22
N ALA A 477 4.12 -22.75 21.12
CA ALA A 477 4.29 -22.04 19.84
C ALA A 477 5.13 -20.75 20.01
N GLY A 478 6.28 -20.69 19.34
CA GLY A 478 6.84 -19.45 18.78
C GLY A 478 7.51 -18.44 19.72
N LYS A 479 8.79 -18.66 20.02
CA LYS A 479 9.75 -17.59 20.38
C LYS A 479 10.08 -16.76 19.12
N THR A 480 9.20 -15.87 18.68
CA THR A 480 9.54 -14.83 17.68
C THR A 480 8.67 -13.60 17.92
N ASP A 481 9.26 -12.41 17.71
CA ASP A 481 8.61 -11.09 17.65
C ASP A 481 8.56 -10.22 18.93
N ALA A 482 9.60 -10.29 19.75
CA ALA A 482 9.96 -9.23 20.71
C ALA A 482 11.34 -8.61 20.41
N LYS A 483 11.62 -8.29 19.14
CA LYS A 483 12.84 -7.55 18.74
C LYS A 483 12.54 -6.59 17.58
N ALA A 484 11.74 -5.56 17.85
CA ALA A 484 11.52 -4.48 16.88
C ALA A 484 11.33 -3.10 17.53
N VAL A 485 12.16 -2.78 18.53
CA VAL A 485 12.54 -1.39 18.88
C VAL A 485 13.97 -1.46 19.44
N ARG A 486 14.99 -1.51 18.57
CA ARG A 486 16.34 -1.13 19.00
C ARG A 486 16.44 0.38 18.91
N GLY A 487 15.86 1.07 19.89
CA GLY A 487 16.46 2.30 20.36
C GLY A 487 17.80 1.92 20.97
N ASP A 488 18.82 2.75 20.75
CA ASP A 488 20.12 2.57 21.38
C ASP A 488 19.89 2.40 22.90
N ALA A 489 20.35 1.28 23.47
CA ALA A 489 20.16 1.00 24.90
C ALA A 489 20.91 2.00 25.80
N SER A 490 21.72 2.88 25.18
CA SER A 490 22.39 4.02 25.81
C SER A 490 21.44 5.15 26.24
N GLU A 491 20.20 5.21 25.72
CA GLU A 491 19.20 6.24 26.09
C GLU A 491 18.21 5.76 27.16
N SER A 492 18.62 4.87 28.06
CA SER A 492 17.91 4.78 29.33
C SER A 492 18.26 6.04 30.14
N ASN A 493 17.28 6.94 30.35
CA ASN A 493 17.38 8.04 31.33
C ASN A 493 17.47 7.45 32.75
N THR A 494 18.58 6.78 33.03
CA THR A 494 18.91 6.22 34.33
C THR A 494 20.04 7.07 34.86
N SER A 495 19.78 7.80 35.94
CA SER A 495 20.80 8.62 36.59
C SER A 495 21.87 7.69 37.18
N LEU A 496 23.14 7.99 36.94
CA LEU A 496 24.22 7.28 37.62
C LEU A 496 24.31 7.76 39.08
N PRO A 497 24.63 6.88 40.04
CA PRO A 497 24.95 7.30 41.40
C PRO A 497 26.17 8.23 41.43
N PRO A 498 26.28 9.14 42.42
CA PRO A 498 27.48 9.94 42.61
C PRO A 498 28.67 9.02 42.94
N MET A 499 29.81 9.24 42.27
CA MET A 499 31.03 8.46 42.47
C MET A 499 32.26 9.37 42.45
N SER A 500 33.38 8.91 43.01
CA SER A 500 34.67 9.62 42.94
C SER A 500 35.73 8.77 42.24
N VAL A 501 36.69 9.41 41.56
CA VAL A 501 37.83 8.69 40.96
C VAL A 501 38.63 7.98 42.06
N GLY A 502 38.97 6.72 41.83
CA GLY A 502 39.61 5.83 42.80
C GLY A 502 38.65 5.12 43.76
N GLN A 503 37.35 5.44 43.72
CA GLN A 503 36.35 4.74 44.53
C GLN A 503 36.21 3.28 44.08
N GLN A 504 36.16 2.38 45.06
CA GLN A 504 35.79 0.99 44.82
C GLN A 504 34.26 0.82 44.84
N VAL A 505 33.75 0.02 43.92
CA VAL A 505 32.34 -0.36 43.83
C VAL A 505 32.22 -1.88 43.73
N GLU A 506 31.14 -2.42 44.29
CA GLU A 506 30.89 -3.86 44.31
C GLU A 506 30.02 -4.27 43.11
N ALA A 507 30.30 -5.43 42.53
CA ALA A 507 29.44 -6.05 41.53
C ALA A 507 28.45 -7.01 42.20
N SER A 508 27.15 -6.76 42.04
CA SER A 508 26.10 -7.68 42.51
C SER A 508 25.82 -8.81 41.52
N ASP A 509 26.13 -8.59 40.24
CA ASP A 509 25.94 -9.59 39.18
C ASP A 509 26.90 -9.33 38.01
N ILE A 510 27.46 -10.38 37.42
CA ILE A 510 28.36 -10.30 36.26
C ILE A 510 27.97 -11.39 35.28
N LYS A 511 27.58 -10.98 34.07
CA LYS A 511 27.06 -11.88 33.05
C LYS A 511 27.79 -11.70 31.72
N PRO A 512 28.25 -12.80 31.09
CA PRO A 512 28.65 -12.74 29.69
C PRO A 512 27.41 -12.43 28.84
N ASP A 513 27.55 -11.52 27.88
CA ASP A 513 26.47 -11.07 27.01
C ASP A 513 26.88 -11.29 25.55
N GLY A 514 26.16 -12.21 24.90
CA GLY A 514 26.46 -12.69 23.56
C GLY A 514 25.69 -11.93 22.51
N HIS A 515 26.41 -11.43 21.52
CA HIS A 515 25.86 -10.68 20.40
C HIS A 515 26.20 -11.36 19.08
N GLU A 516 25.42 -10.99 18.08
CA GLU A 516 25.65 -11.41 16.71
C GLU A 516 25.39 -10.22 15.79
N THR A 517 26.30 -10.01 14.83
CA THR A 517 26.10 -8.99 13.81
C THR A 517 24.81 -9.24 13.05
N GLN A 518 24.12 -8.16 12.69
CA GLN A 518 22.83 -8.25 12.03
C GLN A 518 22.97 -7.77 10.58
N PRO A 519 22.29 -8.44 9.63
CA PRO A 519 22.27 -7.98 8.25
C PRO A 519 21.62 -6.59 8.17
N PRO A 520 21.98 -5.77 7.15
CA PRO A 520 21.42 -4.43 7.01
C PRO A 520 19.90 -4.48 6.98
N ALA A 521 19.27 -3.57 7.75
CA ALA A 521 17.82 -3.57 7.91
C ALA A 521 17.12 -3.36 6.57
N ARG A 522 16.02 -4.09 6.33
CA ARG A 522 15.18 -3.85 5.17
C ARG A 522 14.60 -2.44 5.19
N TYR A 523 14.24 -1.94 4.02
CA TYR A 523 13.49 -0.71 3.93
C TYR A 523 12.10 -0.89 4.55
N THR A 524 11.66 0.12 5.28
CA THR A 524 10.23 0.37 5.52
C THR A 524 9.79 1.42 4.50
N GLU A 525 8.49 1.70 4.40
CA GLU A 525 8.05 2.85 3.59
C GLU A 525 8.76 4.15 4.02
N ALA A 526 8.93 4.38 5.33
CA ALA A 526 9.60 5.57 5.85
C ALA A 526 11.09 5.63 5.43
N THR A 527 11.86 4.56 5.60
CA THR A 527 13.28 4.58 5.24
C THR A 527 13.50 4.57 3.74
N LEU A 528 12.55 4.03 2.96
CA LEU A 528 12.57 4.15 1.50
C LEU A 528 12.31 5.60 1.05
N VAL A 529 11.30 6.28 1.61
CA VAL A 529 11.06 7.72 1.32
C VAL A 529 12.30 8.55 1.65
N LYS A 530 12.92 8.32 2.82
CA LYS A 530 14.17 8.99 3.21
C LYS A 530 15.29 8.78 2.19
N THR A 531 15.41 7.57 1.66
CA THR A 531 16.48 7.20 0.71
C THR A 531 16.20 7.77 -0.68
N LEU A 532 14.94 7.77 -1.11
CA LEU A 532 14.50 8.40 -2.36
C LEU A 532 14.78 9.91 -2.33
N GLU A 533 14.41 10.58 -1.24
CA GLU A 533 14.72 11.99 -1.02
C GLU A 533 16.23 12.27 -1.02
N ALA A 534 17.02 11.51 -0.25
CA ALA A 534 18.46 11.71 -0.15
C ALA A 534 19.22 11.47 -1.46
N LYS A 535 18.64 10.68 -2.37
CA LYS A 535 19.17 10.42 -3.72
C LYS A 535 18.52 11.31 -4.79
N GLU A 536 17.68 12.28 -4.40
CA GLU A 536 16.93 13.17 -5.30
C GLU A 536 16.02 12.44 -6.30
N ILE A 537 15.63 11.21 -5.97
CA ILE A 537 14.76 10.36 -6.78
C ILE A 537 13.31 10.58 -6.35
N GLY A 538 12.51 11.14 -7.25
CA GLY A 538 11.13 11.48 -7.00
C GLY A 538 10.96 12.83 -6.28
N ARG A 539 9.71 13.21 -6.06
CA ARG A 539 9.28 14.52 -5.54
C ARG A 539 8.14 14.35 -4.52
N PRO A 540 7.76 15.38 -3.75
CA PRO A 540 6.63 15.34 -2.82
C PRO A 540 5.34 14.71 -3.40
N SER A 541 5.07 14.95 -4.68
CA SER A 541 3.92 14.39 -5.40
C SER A 541 4.02 12.90 -5.74
N THR A 542 5.22 12.30 -5.68
CA THR A 542 5.47 10.94 -6.21
C THR A 542 5.85 9.91 -5.16
N TYR A 543 6.38 10.27 -3.98
CA TYR A 543 6.85 9.28 -2.99
C TYR A 543 5.82 8.18 -2.68
N ALA A 544 4.61 8.58 -2.29
CA ALA A 544 3.55 7.64 -1.96
C ALA A 544 3.07 6.80 -3.16
N SER A 545 3.08 7.36 -4.37
CA SER A 545 2.62 6.67 -5.59
C SER A 545 3.67 5.69 -6.12
N ILE A 546 4.96 5.99 -5.98
CA ILE A 546 6.07 5.08 -6.29
C ILE A 546 5.93 3.80 -5.46
N ILE A 547 5.88 3.95 -4.13
CA ILE A 547 5.79 2.84 -3.17
C ILE A 547 4.53 2.02 -3.42
N SER A 548 3.39 2.71 -3.60
CA SER A 548 2.13 2.08 -3.95
C SER A 548 2.22 1.25 -5.22
N THR A 549 2.87 1.77 -6.27
CA THR A 549 2.90 1.10 -7.58
C THR A 549 3.78 -0.13 -7.58
N ILE A 550 4.95 -0.09 -6.91
CA ILE A 550 5.82 -1.27 -6.83
C ILE A 550 5.17 -2.41 -6.03
N MET A 551 4.33 -2.07 -5.04
CA MET A 551 3.52 -3.05 -4.31
C MET A 551 2.35 -3.57 -5.15
N ASP A 552 1.55 -2.67 -5.75
CA ASP A 552 0.38 -3.04 -6.55
C ASP A 552 0.77 -3.91 -7.78
N ARG A 553 2.00 -3.78 -8.27
CA ARG A 553 2.57 -4.59 -9.38
C ARG A 553 3.23 -5.90 -8.94
N GLY A 554 3.29 -6.19 -7.64
CA GLY A 554 3.87 -7.42 -7.10
C GLY A 554 5.40 -7.50 -7.18
N TYR A 555 6.10 -6.37 -7.39
CA TYR A 555 7.55 -6.32 -7.27
C TYR A 555 7.99 -6.38 -5.80
N VAL A 556 7.16 -5.81 -4.91
CA VAL A 556 7.46 -5.71 -3.49
C VAL A 556 6.22 -6.11 -2.72
N TYR A 557 6.41 -6.78 -1.59
CA TYR A 557 5.35 -7.03 -0.62
C TYR A 557 5.79 -6.61 0.78
N GLU A 558 4.82 -6.34 1.64
CA GLU A 558 5.08 -5.94 3.02
C GLU A 558 4.96 -7.14 3.97
N ARG A 559 5.96 -7.34 4.83
CA ARG A 559 5.90 -8.28 5.96
C ARG A 559 6.19 -7.51 7.25
N GLY A 560 5.17 -7.37 8.09
CA GLY A 560 5.21 -6.44 9.22
C GLY A 560 5.27 -5.00 8.71
N ARG A 561 6.46 -4.39 8.75
CA ARG A 561 6.74 -3.04 8.21
C ARG A 561 7.85 -3.03 7.16
N ALA A 562 8.45 -4.19 6.92
CA ALA A 562 9.57 -4.35 6.01
C ALA A 562 9.06 -4.60 4.60
N LEU A 563 9.65 -3.88 3.64
CA LEU A 563 9.45 -4.07 2.22
C LEU A 563 10.40 -5.16 1.73
N ILE A 564 9.83 -6.26 1.22
CA ILE A 564 10.56 -7.42 0.73
C ILE A 564 10.37 -7.51 -0.78
N PRO A 565 11.45 -7.61 -1.58
CA PRO A 565 11.32 -7.80 -3.02
C PRO A 565 10.85 -9.22 -3.33
N SER A 566 10.00 -9.36 -4.34
CA SER A 566 9.66 -10.66 -4.90
C SER A 566 10.77 -11.16 -5.83
N TRP A 567 10.81 -12.46 -6.11
CA TRP A 567 11.72 -13.02 -7.12
C TRP A 567 11.53 -12.40 -8.51
N LEU A 568 10.31 -11.97 -8.83
CA LEU A 568 10.02 -11.21 -10.05
C LEU A 568 10.78 -9.89 -10.09
N ALA A 569 10.92 -9.19 -8.96
CA ALA A 569 11.70 -7.96 -8.89
C ALA A 569 13.18 -8.20 -9.17
N PHE A 570 13.75 -9.34 -8.75
CA PHE A 570 15.13 -9.71 -9.11
C PHE A 570 15.29 -9.88 -10.62
N SER A 571 14.39 -10.61 -11.30
CA SER A 571 14.45 -10.80 -12.76
C SER A 571 14.32 -9.47 -13.52
N VAL A 572 13.36 -8.62 -13.12
CA VAL A 572 13.17 -7.32 -13.77
C VAL A 572 14.37 -6.39 -13.53
N THR A 573 14.88 -6.36 -12.31
CA THR A 573 16.05 -5.54 -11.97
C THR A 573 17.28 -6.02 -12.73
N LYS A 574 17.55 -7.33 -12.77
CA LYS A 574 18.66 -7.93 -13.52
C LYS A 574 18.58 -7.63 -15.02
N LEU A 575 17.38 -7.68 -15.61
CA LEU A 575 17.18 -7.32 -17.01
C LEU A 575 17.56 -5.86 -17.26
N LEU A 576 17.05 -4.96 -16.43
CA LEU A 576 17.29 -3.53 -16.62
C LEU A 576 18.75 -3.15 -16.33
N GLU A 577 19.38 -3.74 -15.31
CA GLU A 577 20.81 -3.54 -15.01
C GLU A 577 21.70 -4.01 -16.16
N THR A 578 21.39 -5.17 -16.75
CA THR A 578 22.21 -5.76 -17.83
C THR A 578 22.02 -5.04 -19.16
N ASN A 579 20.79 -4.66 -19.51
CA ASN A 579 20.46 -4.18 -20.86
C ASN A 579 20.19 -2.67 -20.94
N PHE A 580 19.90 -2.02 -19.81
CA PHE A 580 19.58 -0.59 -19.76
C PHE A 580 20.19 0.09 -18.52
N PRO A 581 21.51 -0.07 -18.27
CA PRO A 581 22.14 0.35 -17.01
C PRO A 581 21.93 1.82 -16.68
N LYS A 582 22.02 2.72 -17.68
CA LYS A 582 21.77 4.16 -17.51
C LYS A 582 20.34 4.46 -17.05
N LEU A 583 19.33 3.71 -17.53
CA LEU A 583 17.92 3.98 -17.20
C LEU A 583 17.53 3.59 -15.77
N VAL A 584 18.32 2.75 -15.11
CA VAL A 584 18.13 2.37 -13.70
C VAL A 584 19.22 2.92 -12.80
N ASP A 585 20.08 3.79 -13.32
CA ASP A 585 21.07 4.50 -12.54
C ASP A 585 20.42 5.57 -11.64
N TYR A 586 20.96 5.72 -10.44
CA TYR A 586 20.44 6.63 -9.42
C TYR A 586 20.67 8.08 -9.80
N GLN A 587 21.87 8.39 -10.27
CA GLN A 587 22.27 9.74 -10.64
C GLN A 587 21.52 10.19 -11.90
N PHE A 588 21.43 9.33 -12.91
CA PHE A 588 20.66 9.63 -14.13
C PHE A 588 19.18 9.89 -13.81
N THR A 589 18.57 9.11 -12.92
CA THR A 589 17.16 9.33 -12.53
C THR A 589 16.95 10.65 -11.78
N ALA A 590 17.91 11.04 -10.93
CA ALA A 590 17.90 12.34 -10.27
C ALA A 590 18.04 13.48 -11.28
N GLU A 591 18.98 13.39 -12.22
CA GLU A 591 19.17 14.35 -13.30
C GLU A 591 17.93 14.54 -14.16
N MET A 592 17.17 13.48 -14.40
CA MET A 592 15.89 13.57 -15.10
C MET A 592 14.84 14.36 -14.32
N GLU A 593 14.73 14.14 -12.99
CA GLU A 593 13.82 14.94 -12.18
C GLU A 593 14.30 16.40 -12.07
N ASN A 594 15.61 16.64 -11.98
CA ASN A 594 16.19 17.97 -11.96
C ASN A 594 15.99 18.71 -13.30
N GLY A 595 16.04 18.00 -14.43
CA GLY A 595 15.68 18.54 -15.75
C GLY A 595 14.22 18.99 -15.82
N LEU A 596 13.29 18.20 -15.26
CA LEU A 596 11.89 18.62 -15.15
C LEU A 596 11.73 19.88 -14.29
N ASP A 597 12.56 20.04 -13.25
CA ASP A 597 12.53 21.23 -12.41
C ASP A 597 13.14 22.44 -13.14
N ARG A 598 14.19 22.28 -13.96
CA ARG A 598 14.71 23.35 -14.84
C ARG A 598 13.68 23.81 -15.87
N ILE A 599 12.93 22.88 -16.47
CA ILE A 599 11.83 23.21 -17.37
C ILE A 599 10.76 24.04 -16.65
N ALA A 600 10.43 23.67 -15.40
CA ALA A 600 9.46 24.40 -14.59
C ALA A 600 9.91 25.84 -14.25
N HIS A 601 11.21 26.09 -14.15
CA HIS A 601 11.79 27.42 -13.96
C HIS A 601 12.03 28.19 -15.28
N GLY A 602 11.75 27.58 -16.43
CA GLY A 602 11.97 28.19 -17.75
C GLY A 602 13.42 28.23 -18.20
N GLU A 603 14.31 27.46 -17.57
CA GLU A 603 15.73 27.37 -17.90
C GLU A 603 16.02 26.42 -19.06
N GLU A 604 15.10 25.49 -19.33
CA GLU A 604 15.19 24.47 -20.38
C GLU A 604 13.81 24.25 -21.02
N SER A 605 13.74 23.82 -22.30
CA SER A 605 12.47 23.51 -22.95
C SER A 605 12.16 22.02 -22.87
N GLY A 606 10.89 21.67 -22.65
CA GLY A 606 10.45 20.27 -22.62
C GLY A 606 10.72 19.52 -23.92
N ARG A 607 10.55 20.19 -25.05
CA ARG A 607 10.84 19.66 -26.38
C ARG A 607 12.31 19.25 -26.53
N ASP A 608 13.23 20.16 -26.20
CA ASP A 608 14.66 19.90 -26.37
C ASP A 608 15.08 18.78 -25.42
N TRP A 609 14.63 18.83 -24.16
CA TRP A 609 14.90 17.80 -23.18
C TRP A 609 14.41 16.40 -23.62
N LEU A 610 13.17 16.30 -24.13
CA LEU A 610 12.62 15.05 -24.67
C LEU A 610 13.37 14.56 -25.92
N THR A 611 13.85 15.48 -26.76
CA THR A 611 14.63 15.16 -27.95
C THR A 611 15.93 14.47 -27.54
N HIS A 612 16.68 15.07 -26.60
CA HIS A 612 17.92 14.51 -26.08
C HIS A 612 17.68 13.16 -25.39
N PHE A 613 16.60 13.02 -24.62
CA PHE A 613 16.27 11.75 -23.96
C PHE A 613 15.90 10.64 -24.96
N TYR A 614 15.03 10.92 -25.93
CA TYR A 614 14.44 9.88 -26.78
C TYR A 614 15.32 9.52 -27.98
N PHE A 615 15.91 10.53 -28.64
CA PHE A 615 16.75 10.35 -29.82
C PHE A 615 18.24 10.36 -29.50
N GLY A 616 18.64 10.88 -28.34
CA GLY A 616 20.04 11.03 -27.97
C GLY A 616 20.64 12.34 -28.48
N SER A 617 21.92 12.54 -28.18
CA SER A 617 22.75 13.57 -28.79
C SER A 617 23.35 13.00 -30.08
N GLY A 618 22.99 13.52 -31.25
CA GLY A 618 23.49 13.00 -32.53
C GLY A 618 25.02 13.01 -32.66
N GLU A 619 25.56 12.27 -33.64
CA GLU A 619 26.99 12.36 -34.00
C GLU A 619 27.35 13.82 -34.33
N GLY A 620 28.15 14.45 -33.45
CA GLY A 620 28.58 15.84 -33.58
C GLY A 620 27.94 16.86 -32.60
N ALA A 621 26.93 16.47 -31.81
CA ALA A 621 26.37 17.33 -30.76
C ALA A 621 27.06 17.16 -29.39
N ALA A 622 27.66 15.99 -29.16
CA ALA A 622 28.39 15.69 -27.95
C ALA A 622 29.78 16.36 -27.97
N ARG A 623 30.08 17.17 -26.96
CA ARG A 623 31.37 17.84 -26.79
C ARG A 623 32.47 16.90 -26.30
N ASN A 624 32.09 15.72 -25.79
CA ASN A 624 32.98 14.63 -25.37
C ASN A 624 32.26 13.27 -25.41
N ALA A 625 32.99 12.19 -25.18
CA ALA A 625 32.46 10.82 -25.20
C ALA A 625 31.41 10.53 -24.11
N ASP A 626 31.41 11.28 -23.01
CA ASP A 626 30.44 11.14 -21.92
C ASP A 626 29.08 11.78 -22.27
N GLU A 627 29.09 12.83 -23.10
CA GLU A 627 27.89 13.49 -23.63
C GLU A 627 27.22 12.70 -24.76
N ALA A 628 27.91 11.75 -25.40
CA ALA A 628 27.31 10.89 -26.41
C ALA A 628 26.35 9.88 -25.76
N HIS A 629 25.08 10.23 -25.64
CA HIS A 629 24.04 9.32 -25.18
C HIS A 629 23.26 8.74 -26.36
N GLU A 630 23.25 7.41 -26.48
CA GLU A 630 22.27 6.72 -27.31
C GLU A 630 20.88 7.00 -26.77
N GLY A 631 19.98 7.57 -27.57
CA GLY A 631 18.60 7.81 -27.15
C GLY A 631 17.85 6.53 -26.81
N LEU A 632 16.79 6.63 -26.00
CA LEU A 632 15.93 5.49 -25.64
C LEU A 632 15.50 4.66 -26.86
N GLN A 633 15.18 5.32 -27.98
CA GLN A 633 14.76 4.65 -29.20
C GLN A 633 15.85 3.72 -29.75
N GLN A 634 17.08 4.20 -29.81
CA GLN A 634 18.23 3.44 -30.33
C GLN A 634 18.58 2.28 -29.41
N GLN A 635 18.65 2.53 -28.09
CA GLN A 635 18.90 1.48 -27.10
C GLN A 635 17.89 0.34 -27.23
N VAL A 636 16.60 0.66 -27.48
CA VAL A 636 15.54 -0.33 -27.63
C VAL A 636 15.58 -1.06 -28.98
N ALA A 637 16.00 -0.38 -30.05
CA ALA A 637 16.14 -0.95 -31.38
C ALA A 637 17.34 -1.91 -31.49
N GLN A 638 18.42 -1.63 -30.76
CA GLN A 638 19.67 -2.41 -30.79
C GLN A 638 19.70 -3.56 -29.78
N LEU A 639 18.56 -3.92 -29.18
CA LEU A 639 18.51 -5.12 -28.34
C LEU A 639 18.78 -6.37 -29.17
N GLY A 640 19.98 -6.91 -29.00
CA GLY A 640 20.34 -8.25 -29.44
C GLY A 640 19.53 -9.34 -28.74
N GLU A 641 19.96 -10.59 -28.92
CA GLU A 641 19.32 -11.72 -28.27
C GLU A 641 19.56 -11.72 -26.76
N ILE A 642 18.55 -11.33 -25.98
CA ILE A 642 18.56 -11.54 -24.53
C ILE A 642 18.16 -12.99 -24.22
N ASP A 643 19.01 -13.72 -23.52
CA ASP A 643 18.65 -15.00 -22.92
C ASP A 643 17.67 -14.81 -21.76
N ALA A 644 16.38 -15.04 -22.04
CA ALA A 644 15.33 -14.98 -21.03
C ALA A 644 15.54 -16.03 -19.93
N ARG A 645 16.18 -17.17 -20.23
CA ARG A 645 16.47 -18.22 -19.26
C ARG A 645 17.44 -17.69 -18.21
N ALA A 646 18.57 -17.11 -18.64
CA ALA A 646 19.56 -16.52 -17.74
C ALA A 646 19.02 -15.33 -16.92
N ILE A 647 18.21 -14.45 -17.53
CA ILE A 647 17.62 -13.29 -16.83
C ILE A 647 16.70 -13.73 -15.69
N ASN A 648 15.91 -14.79 -15.89
CA ASN A 648 14.97 -15.28 -14.88
C ASN A 648 15.58 -16.30 -13.92
N THR A 649 16.92 -16.40 -13.88
CA THR A 649 17.65 -17.30 -12.98
C THR A 649 18.42 -16.49 -11.95
N ILE A 650 18.15 -16.74 -10.67
CA ILE A 650 18.83 -16.17 -9.50
C ILE A 650 19.62 -17.30 -8.84
N VAL A 651 20.93 -17.09 -8.67
CA VAL A 651 21.83 -18.07 -8.05
C VAL A 651 21.72 -17.96 -6.53
N ILE A 652 21.54 -19.09 -5.84
CA ILE A 652 21.52 -19.17 -4.38
C ILE A 652 22.87 -19.66 -3.84
N GLY A 653 23.51 -20.60 -4.54
CA GLY A 653 24.79 -21.20 -4.17
C GLY A 653 24.79 -22.71 -4.39
N ASP A 654 25.97 -23.34 -4.49
CA ASP A 654 26.14 -24.80 -4.62
C ASP A 654 25.21 -25.44 -5.68
N GLY A 655 25.22 -24.90 -6.91
CA GLY A 655 24.39 -25.41 -8.00
C GLY A 655 22.87 -25.10 -7.92
N LEU A 656 22.40 -24.49 -6.82
CA LEU A 656 20.99 -24.20 -6.58
C LEU A 656 20.57 -22.85 -7.16
N HIS A 657 19.49 -22.88 -7.92
CA HIS A 657 18.95 -21.72 -8.63
C HIS A 657 17.47 -21.51 -8.34
N VAL A 658 17.07 -20.27 -8.09
CA VAL A 658 15.66 -19.86 -8.18
C VAL A 658 15.35 -19.42 -9.60
N ARG A 659 14.26 -19.95 -10.16
CA ARG A 659 13.80 -19.65 -11.51
C ARG A 659 12.40 -19.06 -11.49
N VAL A 660 12.24 -17.90 -12.13
CA VAL A 660 10.94 -17.24 -12.25
C VAL A 660 10.25 -17.73 -13.52
N GLY A 661 9.37 -18.72 -13.36
CA GLY A 661 8.61 -19.32 -14.45
C GLY A 661 7.21 -18.73 -14.60
N ARG A 662 6.49 -19.20 -15.62
CA ARG A 662 5.09 -18.81 -15.90
C ARG A 662 4.14 -19.02 -14.72
N TYR A 663 4.40 -20.03 -13.89
CA TYR A 663 3.54 -20.41 -12.77
C TYR A 663 4.00 -19.89 -11.42
N GLY A 664 5.10 -19.13 -11.38
CA GLY A 664 5.72 -18.61 -10.17
C GLY A 664 7.20 -19.00 -10.05
N PRO A 665 7.84 -18.56 -8.96
CA PRO A 665 9.22 -18.90 -8.64
C PRO A 665 9.32 -20.35 -8.15
N TYR A 666 10.35 -21.06 -8.57
CA TYR A 666 10.65 -22.43 -8.14
C TYR A 666 12.17 -22.64 -8.07
N LEU A 667 12.60 -23.63 -7.31
CA LEU A 667 14.01 -23.98 -7.10
C LEU A 667 14.41 -25.09 -8.09
N GLU A 668 15.60 -25.01 -8.66
CA GLU A 668 16.28 -26.08 -9.43
C GLU A 668 17.64 -26.38 -8.80
N ASP A 669 17.97 -27.66 -8.63
CA ASP A 669 19.33 -28.14 -8.34
C ASP A 669 19.97 -28.66 -9.61
N MET A 670 21.00 -27.95 -10.08
CA MET A 670 21.71 -28.28 -11.32
C MET A 670 22.83 -29.31 -11.10
N GLU A 671 23.22 -29.60 -9.86
CA GLU A 671 24.27 -30.55 -9.52
C GLU A 671 23.68 -31.93 -9.18
N HIS A 672 22.57 -31.97 -8.43
CA HIS A 672 21.89 -33.22 -8.07
C HIS A 672 20.70 -33.47 -8.99
N LEU A 673 20.94 -34.29 -10.01
CA LEU A 673 19.94 -34.68 -11.00
C LEU A 673 19.01 -35.78 -10.47
N ASP A 674 17.81 -35.87 -11.05
CA ASP A 674 16.90 -37.01 -10.88
C ASP A 674 17.38 -38.25 -11.67
N ALA A 675 16.63 -39.35 -11.57
CA ALA A 675 16.98 -40.62 -12.21
C ALA A 675 17.02 -40.51 -13.75
N GLU A 676 16.29 -39.55 -14.30
CA GLU A 676 16.22 -39.24 -15.73
C GLU A 676 17.28 -38.22 -16.18
N GLY A 677 18.16 -37.77 -15.29
CA GLY A 677 19.23 -36.82 -15.58
C GLY A 677 18.78 -35.36 -15.69
N ASN A 678 17.59 -35.02 -15.19
CA ASN A 678 17.09 -33.64 -15.14
C ASN A 678 17.37 -32.98 -13.79
N PRO A 679 17.53 -31.64 -13.74
CA PRO A 679 17.64 -30.90 -12.48
C PRO A 679 16.45 -31.17 -11.58
N LYS A 680 16.70 -31.59 -10.32
CA LYS A 680 15.63 -31.73 -9.32
C LYS A 680 14.98 -30.38 -9.08
N ARG A 681 13.66 -30.38 -8.84
CA ARG A 681 12.88 -29.15 -8.67
C ARG A 681 12.03 -29.17 -7.41
N ALA A 682 11.85 -28.01 -6.80
CA ALA A 682 10.88 -27.79 -5.74
C ALA A 682 10.15 -26.46 -5.94
N SER A 683 8.84 -26.43 -5.63
CA SER A 683 8.11 -25.16 -5.61
C SER A 683 8.54 -24.32 -4.41
N LEU A 684 8.66 -23.00 -4.59
CA LEU A 684 8.96 -22.10 -3.46
C LEU A 684 7.67 -21.66 -2.78
N PRO A 685 7.59 -21.70 -1.43
CA PRO A 685 6.48 -21.11 -0.69
C PRO A 685 6.41 -19.59 -0.91
N ASP A 686 5.20 -19.04 -1.02
CA ASP A 686 5.00 -17.58 -1.14
C ASP A 686 5.45 -16.80 0.12
N THR A 687 5.71 -17.50 1.24
CA THR A 687 6.02 -16.90 2.54
C THR A 687 7.52 -16.73 2.81
N ILE A 688 8.40 -17.38 2.03
CA ILE A 688 9.85 -17.31 2.25
C ILE A 688 10.43 -16.04 1.64
N ALA A 689 11.14 -15.25 2.46
CA ALA A 689 11.87 -14.09 1.95
C ALA A 689 13.15 -14.52 1.22
N PRO A 690 13.66 -13.73 0.25
CA PRO A 690 14.86 -14.11 -0.49
C PRO A 690 16.10 -14.39 0.37
N ASP A 691 16.33 -13.62 1.45
CA ASP A 691 17.44 -13.88 2.38
C ASP A 691 17.26 -15.10 3.31
N GLU A 692 16.04 -15.61 3.43
CA GLU A 692 15.72 -16.80 4.23
C GLU A 692 15.96 -18.10 3.44
N LEU A 693 16.00 -18.02 2.10
CA LEU A 693 16.33 -19.14 1.22
C LEU A 693 17.85 -19.35 1.17
N THR A 694 18.41 -19.85 2.27
CA THR A 694 19.80 -20.30 2.34
C THR A 694 20.00 -21.59 1.56
N VAL A 695 21.24 -21.96 1.23
CA VAL A 695 21.58 -23.25 0.61
C VAL A 695 21.00 -24.43 1.42
N ALA A 696 21.08 -24.39 2.75
CA ALA A 696 20.53 -25.44 3.60
C ALA A 696 19.01 -25.55 3.48
N VAL A 697 18.29 -24.43 3.50
CA VAL A 697 16.82 -24.41 3.32
C VAL A 697 16.42 -24.83 1.92
N ALA A 698 17.18 -24.42 0.90
CA ALA A 698 16.97 -24.80 -0.48
C ALA A 698 17.14 -26.32 -0.68
N ARG A 699 18.19 -26.92 -0.10
CA ARG A 699 18.37 -28.39 -0.10
C ARG A 699 17.23 -29.10 0.62
N ASP A 700 16.86 -28.64 1.81
CA ASP A 700 15.72 -29.20 2.55
C ASP A 700 14.41 -29.15 1.75
N LEU A 701 14.13 -28.03 1.08
CA LEU A 701 12.97 -27.91 0.20
C LEU A 701 13.04 -28.87 -0.98
N ILE A 702 14.23 -29.10 -1.55
CA ILE A 702 14.40 -30.15 -2.54
C ILE A 702 14.19 -31.50 -1.87
N ASP A 703 14.97 -31.93 -0.90
CA ASP A 703 14.86 -33.30 -0.38
C ASP A 703 13.46 -33.66 0.16
N ASN A 704 12.81 -32.72 0.85
CA ASN A 704 11.51 -32.97 1.49
C ASN A 704 10.30 -32.54 0.65
N HIS A 705 10.48 -31.73 -0.40
CA HIS A 705 9.37 -31.29 -1.27
C HIS A 705 9.63 -31.51 -2.78
N SER A 706 10.76 -32.15 -3.15
CA SER A 706 11.09 -32.66 -4.50
C SER A 706 10.60 -34.08 -4.76
N GLY A 707 10.01 -34.72 -3.75
CA GLY A 707 9.28 -35.97 -3.94
C GLY A 707 8.32 -35.75 -5.11
N GLY A 708 8.68 -36.33 -6.25
CA GLY A 708 7.85 -36.33 -7.43
C GLY A 708 6.49 -36.95 -7.11
N PRO A 709 5.60 -37.06 -8.09
CA PRO A 709 4.33 -37.73 -7.86
C PRO A 709 4.52 -39.08 -7.17
N ARG A 710 3.99 -39.24 -5.95
CA ARG A 710 3.91 -40.54 -5.29
C ARG A 710 2.68 -41.24 -5.85
N GLU A 711 2.90 -42.21 -6.72
CA GLU A 711 1.82 -43.04 -7.26
C GLU A 711 1.18 -43.85 -6.12
N LEU A 712 -0.14 -43.72 -5.99
CA LEU A 712 -0.95 -44.45 -5.02
C LEU A 712 -1.57 -45.71 -5.63
N GLY A 713 -1.67 -45.77 -6.95
CA GLY A 713 -2.22 -46.87 -7.73
C GLY A 713 -3.10 -46.39 -8.87
N VAL A 714 -3.88 -47.30 -9.45
CA VAL A 714 -4.73 -47.05 -10.63
C VAL A 714 -6.18 -46.85 -10.20
N ASP A 715 -6.84 -45.82 -10.73
CA ASP A 715 -8.28 -45.63 -10.58
C ASP A 715 -9.04 -46.75 -11.33
N PRO A 716 -9.82 -47.59 -10.63
CA PRO A 716 -10.53 -48.72 -11.25
C PRO A 716 -11.59 -48.30 -12.27
N VAL A 717 -12.05 -47.04 -12.26
CA VAL A 717 -13.08 -46.55 -13.19
C VAL A 717 -12.46 -46.00 -14.48
N SER A 718 -11.47 -45.11 -14.37
CA SER A 718 -10.86 -44.46 -15.55
C SER A 718 -9.64 -45.17 -16.10
N GLY A 719 -9.03 -46.09 -15.34
CA GLY A 719 -7.74 -46.72 -15.66
C GLY A 719 -6.55 -45.77 -15.58
N GLY A 720 -6.72 -44.55 -15.06
CA GLY A 720 -5.65 -43.56 -14.88
C GLY A 720 -4.86 -43.76 -13.58
N ALA A 721 -3.57 -43.38 -13.60
CA ALA A 721 -2.72 -43.39 -12.41
C ALA A 721 -3.12 -42.26 -11.45
N VAL A 722 -3.27 -42.59 -10.17
CA VAL A 722 -3.56 -41.64 -9.10
C VAL A 722 -2.27 -41.32 -8.36
N GLU A 723 -1.91 -40.04 -8.30
CA GLU A 723 -0.65 -39.60 -7.72
C GLU A 723 -0.87 -38.50 -6.67
N VAL A 724 -0.06 -38.49 -5.61
CA VAL A 724 0.06 -37.36 -4.68
C VAL A 724 1.22 -36.47 -5.10
N ARG A 725 0.99 -35.16 -5.17
CA ARG A 725 1.98 -34.15 -5.58
C ARG A 725 1.99 -32.99 -4.61
N ASN A 726 3.15 -32.34 -4.45
CA ASN A 726 3.29 -31.10 -3.71
C ASN A 726 3.27 -29.89 -4.66
N GLY A 727 2.25 -29.04 -4.54
CA GLY A 727 2.08 -27.84 -5.37
C GLY A 727 2.17 -26.54 -4.58
N ARG A 728 2.14 -25.40 -5.29
CA ARG A 728 2.22 -24.05 -4.70
C ARG A 728 1.21 -23.73 -3.58
N PHE A 729 0.10 -24.48 -3.50
CA PHE A 729 -0.96 -24.26 -2.52
C PHE A 729 -0.99 -25.34 -1.42
N GLY A 730 0.01 -26.23 -1.39
CA GLY A 730 0.05 -27.42 -0.56
C GLY A 730 -0.12 -28.71 -1.36
N PRO A 731 -0.15 -29.86 -0.67
CA PRO A 731 -0.28 -31.16 -1.31
C PRO A 731 -1.64 -31.37 -1.96
N TYR A 732 -1.65 -32.08 -3.09
CA TYR A 732 -2.86 -32.41 -3.85
C TYR A 732 -2.73 -33.78 -4.52
N VAL A 733 -3.87 -34.40 -4.83
CA VAL A 733 -3.94 -35.61 -5.64
C VAL A 733 -4.30 -35.27 -7.08
N ALA A 734 -3.76 -36.02 -8.04
CA ALA A 734 -4.02 -35.88 -9.46
C ALA A 734 -4.32 -37.24 -10.09
N LEU A 735 -5.33 -37.29 -10.95
CA LEU A 735 -5.64 -38.44 -11.81
C LEU A 735 -5.03 -38.19 -13.20
N VAL A 736 -4.03 -39.00 -13.55
CA VAL A 736 -3.32 -38.96 -14.83
C VAL A 736 -3.91 -40.03 -15.76
N PRO A 737 -4.48 -39.66 -16.92
CA PRO A 737 -5.05 -40.63 -17.85
C PRO A 737 -4.00 -41.62 -18.40
N PRO A 738 -4.40 -42.87 -18.75
CA PRO A 738 -3.47 -43.85 -19.33
C PRO A 738 -2.93 -43.40 -20.69
N ALA A 739 -1.66 -43.73 -20.96
CA ALA A 739 -0.82 -43.10 -21.99
C ALA A 739 -1.32 -43.22 -23.45
N GLU A 740 -2.30 -44.08 -23.77
CA GLU A 740 -2.82 -44.24 -25.14
C GLU A 740 -3.74 -43.11 -25.63
N THR A 741 -4.05 -42.11 -24.79
CA THR A 741 -4.83 -40.91 -25.19
C THR A 741 -3.99 -39.65 -25.39
N SER A 742 -2.65 -39.75 -25.31
CA SER A 742 -1.73 -38.60 -25.32
C SER A 742 -0.81 -38.48 -26.54
N ALA A 743 -0.92 -39.37 -27.53
CA ALA A 743 -0.18 -39.28 -28.79
C ALA A 743 -0.92 -38.37 -29.79
N GLY A 744 -0.77 -37.05 -29.65
CA GLY A 744 -1.36 -36.12 -30.63
C GLY A 744 -1.26 -34.63 -30.35
N ALA A 745 -0.18 -34.12 -29.73
CA ALA A 745 0.15 -32.69 -29.77
C ALA A 745 1.56 -32.39 -29.23
N ALA A 746 2.59 -32.93 -29.87
CA ALA A 746 3.96 -32.42 -29.75
C ALA A 746 4.59 -32.44 -31.15
N GLY A 747 4.85 -31.26 -31.69
CA GLY A 747 5.42 -31.06 -33.01
C GLY A 747 5.56 -29.57 -33.32
N ASP A 748 6.76 -29.05 -33.11
CA ASP A 748 7.19 -27.70 -33.48
C ASP A 748 7.05 -27.44 -34.99
N THR A 749 6.67 -26.22 -35.36
CA THR A 749 7.24 -25.48 -36.49
C THR A 749 6.78 -24.01 -36.48
N ALA A 750 7.74 -23.12 -36.67
CA ALA A 750 7.60 -21.67 -36.78
C ALA A 750 7.04 -21.24 -38.16
N GLY A 751 6.35 -20.09 -38.21
CA GLY A 751 6.06 -19.40 -39.49
C GLY A 751 4.76 -18.58 -39.50
N ALA A 752 4.85 -17.33 -39.97
CA ALA A 752 3.84 -16.27 -39.90
C ALA A 752 2.54 -16.48 -40.73
N SER A 753 1.41 -15.96 -40.24
CA SER A 753 0.55 -14.95 -40.92
C SER A 753 -0.84 -14.82 -40.25
N ALA A 754 -1.43 -13.64 -40.39
CA ALA A 754 -2.68 -13.21 -39.78
C ALA A 754 -3.93 -13.65 -40.57
N ALA A 755 -5.00 -14.11 -39.89
CA ALA A 755 -6.40 -13.64 -40.03
C ALA A 755 -7.44 -14.68 -39.52
N LYS A 756 -8.42 -14.16 -38.74
CA LYS A 756 -9.82 -14.62 -38.55
C LYS A 756 -10.16 -16.12 -38.35
N LYS A 757 -10.60 -16.45 -37.13
CA LYS A 757 -11.86 -17.13 -36.69
C LYS A 757 -11.60 -17.72 -35.30
N GLY A 758 -12.27 -17.34 -34.20
CA GLY A 758 -13.70 -17.11 -34.04
C GLY A 758 -14.38 -18.42 -33.60
N SER A 759 -14.43 -18.66 -32.29
CA SER A 759 -15.41 -19.53 -31.57
C SER A 759 -15.47 -21.06 -31.81
N LYS A 760 -14.35 -21.80 -31.82
CA LYS A 760 -14.42 -23.29 -31.67
C LYS A 760 -13.35 -23.95 -30.80
N LYS A 761 -12.44 -23.20 -30.16
CA LYS A 761 -11.32 -23.76 -29.36
C LYS A 761 -11.59 -23.89 -27.85
N THR A 762 -12.75 -23.48 -27.35
CA THR A 762 -13.08 -23.50 -25.91
C THR A 762 -13.74 -24.79 -25.41
N ALA A 763 -14.24 -25.67 -26.29
CA ALA A 763 -14.84 -26.93 -25.87
C ALA A 763 -13.81 -28.08 -25.76
N ALA A 764 -12.81 -28.14 -26.64
CA ALA A 764 -11.80 -29.21 -26.63
C ALA A 764 -10.73 -29.07 -25.52
N ALA A 765 -10.53 -27.87 -24.96
CA ALA A 765 -9.54 -27.63 -23.91
C ALA A 765 -10.02 -27.95 -22.48
N ALA A 766 -11.29 -28.30 -22.31
CA ALA A 766 -11.85 -28.73 -21.02
C ALA A 766 -11.69 -30.25 -20.79
N ALA A 767 -11.56 -31.04 -21.86
CA ALA A 767 -11.49 -32.51 -21.80
C ALA A 767 -10.07 -33.07 -21.56
N SER A 768 -9.04 -32.22 -21.43
CA SER A 768 -7.63 -32.66 -21.36
C SER A 768 -6.86 -32.18 -20.12
N ARG A 769 -7.53 -31.68 -19.07
CA ARG A 769 -6.87 -31.36 -17.79
C ARG A 769 -7.04 -32.54 -16.82
N PRO A 770 -5.96 -33.00 -16.17
CA PRO A 770 -6.06 -34.05 -15.16
C PRO A 770 -7.00 -33.58 -14.03
N LYS A 771 -7.84 -34.49 -13.55
CA LYS A 771 -8.71 -34.23 -12.39
C LYS A 771 -7.81 -34.09 -11.16
N MET A 772 -7.99 -33.04 -10.37
CA MET A 772 -7.13 -32.74 -9.23
C MET A 772 -7.97 -32.35 -8.02
N ALA A 773 -7.52 -32.74 -6.83
CA ALA A 773 -8.14 -32.35 -5.56
C ALA A 773 -7.07 -32.08 -4.50
N SER A 774 -7.21 -30.99 -3.75
CA SER A 774 -6.29 -30.69 -2.63
C SER A 774 -6.50 -31.67 -1.49
N LEU A 775 -5.42 -32.01 -0.78
CA LEU A 775 -5.51 -32.77 0.46
C LEU A 775 -6.24 -31.94 1.53
N PHE A 776 -6.90 -32.65 2.43
CA PHE A 776 -7.49 -32.09 3.63
C PHE A 776 -6.41 -31.69 4.63
N LYS A 777 -6.75 -30.79 5.56
CA LYS A 777 -5.76 -30.30 6.53
C LYS A 777 -5.24 -31.41 7.46
N THR A 778 -6.02 -32.46 7.64
CA THR A 778 -5.71 -33.63 8.48
C THR A 778 -4.92 -34.71 7.74
N MET A 779 -4.76 -34.60 6.42
CA MET A 779 -4.08 -35.61 5.60
C MET A 779 -2.60 -35.23 5.36
N SER A 780 -1.72 -36.23 5.37
CA SER A 780 -0.31 -36.08 5.00
C SER A 780 -0.03 -36.76 3.65
N PRO A 781 0.84 -36.20 2.80
CA PRO A 781 1.24 -36.82 1.54
C PRO A 781 1.84 -38.22 1.71
N GLU A 782 2.55 -38.44 2.82
CA GLU A 782 3.25 -39.68 3.14
C GLU A 782 2.30 -40.78 3.63
N SER A 783 1.18 -40.42 4.26
CA SER A 783 0.22 -41.39 4.80
C SER A 783 -1.02 -41.60 3.94
N LEU A 784 -1.19 -40.86 2.83
CA LEU A 784 -2.41 -40.91 2.03
C LEU A 784 -2.59 -42.23 1.29
N SER A 785 -3.76 -42.86 1.37
CA SER A 785 -4.09 -44.08 0.63
C SER A 785 -4.72 -43.81 -0.74
N LEU A 786 -4.72 -44.80 -1.64
CA LEU A 786 -5.44 -44.73 -2.93
C LEU A 786 -6.93 -44.47 -2.72
N GLU A 787 -7.53 -45.09 -1.70
CA GLU A 787 -8.95 -44.95 -1.39
C GLU A 787 -9.29 -43.50 -1.00
N ASP A 788 -8.47 -42.87 -0.16
CA ASP A 788 -8.65 -41.48 0.24
C ASP A 788 -8.46 -40.52 -0.93
N ALA A 789 -7.48 -40.80 -1.80
CA ALA A 789 -7.24 -40.02 -3.00
C ALA A 789 -8.41 -40.10 -4.00
N LEU A 790 -9.00 -41.28 -4.20
CA LEU A 790 -10.18 -41.45 -5.04
C LEU A 790 -11.41 -40.73 -4.45
N LYS A 791 -11.58 -40.74 -3.12
CA LYS A 791 -12.60 -39.94 -2.44
C LYS A 791 -12.41 -38.45 -2.71
N LEU A 792 -11.19 -37.92 -2.60
CA LEU A 792 -10.90 -36.52 -2.92
C LEU A 792 -11.15 -36.21 -4.40
N LEU A 793 -10.72 -37.09 -5.31
CA LEU A 793 -10.92 -36.94 -6.74
C LEU A 793 -12.40 -37.07 -7.14
N SER A 794 -13.26 -37.66 -6.33
CA SER A 794 -14.71 -37.69 -6.58
C SER A 794 -15.38 -36.33 -6.40
N LEU A 795 -14.69 -35.36 -5.78
CA LEU A 795 -15.23 -34.01 -5.56
C LEU A 795 -15.19 -33.15 -6.84
N PRO A 796 -16.19 -32.27 -7.05
CA PRO A 796 -17.38 -32.05 -6.21
C PRO A 796 -18.35 -33.25 -6.25
N ARG A 797 -18.83 -33.70 -5.09
CA ARG A 797 -19.83 -34.77 -4.97
C ARG A 797 -21.23 -34.17 -5.13
N GLU A 798 -22.05 -34.71 -6.02
CA GLU A 798 -23.47 -34.36 -6.08
C GLU A 798 -24.22 -34.95 -4.88
N VAL A 799 -24.93 -34.10 -4.14
CA VAL A 799 -25.74 -34.48 -2.98
C VAL A 799 -27.17 -34.82 -3.40
N GLY A 800 -27.66 -34.20 -4.48
CA GLY A 800 -28.96 -34.46 -5.10
C GLY A 800 -29.59 -33.22 -5.73
N THR A 801 -30.75 -33.40 -6.36
CA THR A 801 -31.59 -32.32 -6.89
C THR A 801 -32.88 -32.17 -6.09
N TYR A 802 -33.40 -30.95 -5.98
CA TYR A 802 -34.75 -30.72 -5.45
C TYR A 802 -35.38 -29.47 -6.06
N GLU A 803 -36.72 -29.46 -6.07
CA GLU A 803 -37.51 -28.32 -6.53
C GLU A 803 -37.67 -27.27 -5.43
N GLU A 804 -37.38 -26.01 -5.75
CA GLU A 804 -37.54 -24.88 -4.85
C GLU A 804 -38.47 -23.84 -5.50
N ALA A 805 -39.51 -23.44 -4.77
CA ALA A 805 -40.41 -22.38 -5.18
C ALA A 805 -39.80 -21.01 -4.84
N ASN A 806 -39.71 -20.11 -5.82
CA ASN A 806 -39.24 -18.76 -5.62
C ASN A 806 -40.24 -17.99 -4.74
N ALA A 807 -39.80 -17.54 -3.57
CA ALA A 807 -40.64 -16.84 -2.58
C ALA A 807 -41.22 -15.50 -3.06
N GLU A 808 -40.68 -14.90 -4.14
CA GLU A 808 -41.17 -13.64 -4.72
C GLU A 808 -42.06 -13.83 -5.96
N THR A 809 -41.89 -14.92 -6.72
CA THR A 809 -42.59 -15.15 -8.01
C THR A 809 -43.52 -16.37 -8.01
N GLY A 810 -43.42 -17.27 -7.03
CA GLY A 810 -44.16 -18.52 -6.95
C GLY A 810 -43.73 -19.59 -7.97
N GLU A 811 -42.70 -19.31 -8.77
CA GLU A 811 -42.21 -20.19 -9.83
C GLU A 811 -41.34 -21.31 -9.24
N VAL A 812 -41.65 -22.56 -9.58
CA VAL A 812 -40.92 -23.75 -9.12
C VAL A 812 -39.75 -24.01 -10.06
N SER A 813 -38.53 -24.10 -9.52
CA SER A 813 -37.32 -24.38 -10.30
C SER A 813 -36.48 -25.48 -9.66
N GLU A 814 -35.93 -26.37 -10.49
CA GLU A 814 -35.03 -27.43 -10.05
C GLU A 814 -33.65 -26.85 -9.68
N CYS A 815 -33.13 -27.27 -8.53
CA CYS A 815 -31.82 -26.88 -8.03
C CYS A 815 -30.96 -28.13 -7.79
N THR A 816 -29.70 -28.09 -8.22
CA THR A 816 -28.70 -29.14 -7.95
C THR A 816 -27.79 -28.73 -6.80
N VAL A 817 -27.56 -29.62 -5.83
CA VAL A 817 -26.64 -29.40 -4.72
C VAL A 817 -25.40 -30.28 -4.86
N ALA A 818 -24.21 -29.68 -4.70
CA ALA A 818 -22.93 -30.39 -4.67
C ALA A 818 -22.09 -30.01 -3.45
N ALA A 819 -21.41 -30.98 -2.84
CA ALA A 819 -20.46 -30.81 -1.75
C ALA A 819 -19.02 -30.77 -2.28
N ASN A 820 -18.18 -29.88 -1.73
CA ASN A 820 -16.78 -29.73 -2.13
C ASN A 820 -15.91 -29.18 -0.98
N ASN A 821 -14.59 -29.23 -1.13
CA ASN A 821 -13.64 -28.56 -0.24
C ASN A 821 -12.95 -27.38 -0.95
N GLY A 822 -12.66 -26.31 -0.24
CA GLY A 822 -11.97 -25.13 -0.76
C GLY A 822 -11.04 -24.49 0.24
N ARG A 823 -10.41 -23.36 -0.12
CA ARG A 823 -9.44 -22.63 0.74
C ARG A 823 -9.91 -22.36 2.19
N TYR A 824 -11.21 -22.30 2.42
CA TYR A 824 -11.80 -21.97 3.72
C TYR A 824 -12.49 -23.16 4.40
N GLY A 825 -12.23 -24.39 3.93
CA GLY A 825 -12.84 -25.61 4.42
C GLY A 825 -14.04 -26.08 3.59
N PRO A 826 -14.74 -27.11 4.10
CA PRO A 826 -15.79 -27.86 3.40
C PRO A 826 -17.06 -27.02 3.19
N TYR A 827 -17.72 -27.17 2.03
CA TYR A 827 -18.91 -26.39 1.69
C TYR A 827 -19.84 -27.08 0.69
N LEU A 828 -21.13 -26.76 0.77
CA LEU A 828 -22.16 -27.06 -0.23
C LEU A 828 -22.32 -25.92 -1.22
N THR A 829 -22.66 -26.25 -2.46
CA THR A 829 -23.06 -25.33 -3.52
C THR A 829 -24.42 -25.75 -4.08
N LYS A 830 -25.43 -24.90 -3.95
CA LYS A 830 -26.72 -25.03 -4.64
C LYS A 830 -26.66 -24.22 -5.93
N THR A 831 -26.98 -24.82 -7.07
CA THR A 831 -27.03 -24.15 -8.37
C THR A 831 -28.45 -24.25 -8.91
N GLY A 832 -29.09 -23.10 -9.16
CA GLY A 832 -30.43 -23.06 -9.73
C GLY A 832 -30.42 -23.13 -11.27
N ALA A 833 -31.61 -23.33 -11.87
CA ALA A 833 -31.79 -23.41 -13.33
C ALA A 833 -31.31 -22.17 -14.12
N ASP A 834 -31.20 -21.00 -13.46
CA ASP A 834 -30.67 -19.76 -14.05
C ASP A 834 -29.13 -19.68 -14.03
N GLY A 835 -28.46 -20.74 -13.55
CA GLY A 835 -27.01 -20.83 -13.40
C GLY A 835 -26.44 -20.07 -12.22
N LYS A 836 -27.26 -19.45 -11.35
CA LYS A 836 -26.78 -18.80 -10.13
C LYS A 836 -26.50 -19.84 -9.06
N SER A 837 -25.38 -19.66 -8.37
CA SER A 837 -24.96 -20.54 -7.28
C SER A 837 -24.96 -19.86 -5.91
N GLU A 838 -25.40 -20.60 -4.91
CA GLU A 838 -25.34 -20.24 -3.50
C GLU A 838 -24.48 -21.25 -2.73
N THR A 839 -23.70 -20.80 -1.75
CA THR A 839 -22.83 -21.68 -0.96
C THR A 839 -23.16 -21.66 0.54
N ARG A 840 -22.92 -22.79 1.22
CA ARG A 840 -23.01 -22.96 2.68
C ARG A 840 -21.82 -23.76 3.19
N SER A 841 -21.20 -23.35 4.30
CA SER A 841 -20.09 -24.11 4.90
C SER A 841 -20.63 -25.34 5.65
N LEU A 842 -19.84 -26.42 5.65
CA LEU A 842 -20.03 -27.59 6.50
C LEU A 842 -19.14 -27.48 7.75
N ALA A 843 -19.42 -28.26 8.78
CA ALA A 843 -18.71 -28.17 10.06
C ALA A 843 -17.39 -28.95 10.07
N SER A 844 -17.28 -30.03 9.30
CA SER A 844 -16.07 -30.85 9.18
C SER A 844 -15.86 -31.37 7.76
N GLU A 845 -14.63 -31.79 7.45
CA GLU A 845 -14.28 -32.34 6.13
C GLU A 845 -15.00 -33.67 5.86
N ASP A 846 -15.30 -34.46 6.89
CA ASP A 846 -16.07 -35.71 6.79
C ASP A 846 -17.52 -35.48 6.35
N GLU A 847 -18.13 -34.35 6.75
CA GLU A 847 -19.50 -34.01 6.36
C GLU A 847 -19.66 -33.85 4.84
N ILE A 848 -18.58 -33.60 4.09
CA ILE A 848 -18.63 -33.55 2.62
C ILE A 848 -19.18 -34.88 2.05
N PHE A 849 -18.85 -36.01 2.69
CA PHE A 849 -19.19 -37.35 2.22
C PHE A 849 -20.41 -37.96 2.93
N THR A 850 -20.96 -37.30 3.95
CA THR A 850 -22.12 -37.85 4.70
C THR A 850 -23.35 -36.95 4.62
N VAL A 851 -23.22 -35.69 4.21
CA VAL A 851 -24.35 -34.78 4.06
C VAL A 851 -25.35 -35.28 3.01
N ASP A 852 -26.63 -35.28 3.39
CA ASP A 852 -27.76 -35.64 2.55
C ASP A 852 -28.54 -34.40 2.06
N ILE A 853 -29.52 -34.65 1.18
CA ILE A 853 -30.29 -33.58 0.54
C ILE A 853 -31.18 -32.82 1.53
N ASP A 854 -31.65 -33.46 2.60
CA ASP A 854 -32.53 -32.85 3.58
C ASP A 854 -31.74 -31.93 4.52
N LYS A 855 -30.53 -32.34 4.91
CA LYS A 855 -29.61 -31.47 5.64
C LYS A 855 -29.13 -30.31 4.78
N ALA A 856 -28.91 -30.54 3.48
CA ALA A 856 -28.61 -29.46 2.55
C ALA A 856 -29.76 -28.44 2.44
N LYS A 857 -31.01 -28.88 2.30
CA LYS A 857 -32.20 -28.01 2.28
C LYS A 857 -32.31 -27.19 3.57
N GLU A 858 -32.06 -27.80 4.73
CA GLU A 858 -32.04 -27.11 6.01
C GLU A 858 -30.96 -26.02 6.05
N LEU A 859 -29.75 -26.31 5.56
CA LEU A 859 -28.66 -25.33 5.52
C LEU A 859 -28.92 -24.18 4.54
N PHE A 860 -29.59 -24.44 3.41
CA PHE A 860 -29.93 -23.41 2.43
C PHE A 860 -31.17 -22.58 2.82
N SER A 861 -32.12 -23.14 3.56
CA SER A 861 -33.29 -22.40 4.08
C SER A 861 -32.94 -21.43 5.20
N GLN A 862 -31.81 -21.65 5.88
CA GLN A 862 -31.27 -20.70 6.84
C GLN A 862 -30.83 -19.41 6.11
N PRO A 863 -31.16 -18.22 6.66
CA PRO A 863 -30.76 -16.95 6.06
C PRO A 863 -29.24 -16.89 5.91
N LYS A 864 -28.77 -16.39 4.76
CA LYS A 864 -27.35 -16.33 4.41
C LYS A 864 -26.58 -15.46 5.40
N TYR A 865 -26.03 -16.07 6.45
CA TYR A 865 -25.13 -15.39 7.36
C TYR A 865 -23.82 -15.12 6.63
N GLY A 866 -23.54 -13.83 6.37
CA GLY A 866 -22.27 -13.41 5.76
C GLY A 866 -21.08 -13.97 6.55
N ARG A 867 -20.14 -14.60 5.81
CA ARG A 867 -18.81 -15.10 6.24
C ARG A 867 -18.41 -14.68 7.67
N GLY A 868 -18.67 -15.56 8.65
CA GLY A 868 -18.10 -15.40 10.00
C GLY A 868 -18.97 -15.82 11.18
N ARG A 869 -19.94 -16.73 11.02
CA ARG A 869 -20.69 -17.32 12.15
C ARG A 869 -20.50 -18.84 12.18
N GLY A 870 -19.39 -19.29 12.75
CA GLY A 870 -19.43 -20.48 13.58
C GLY A 870 -19.82 -20.01 14.97
N ARG A 871 -21.07 -20.20 15.37
CA ARG A 871 -21.47 -20.10 16.77
C ARG A 871 -21.98 -21.49 17.15
N GLY A 872 -21.16 -22.22 17.89
CA GLY A 872 -21.72 -23.12 18.90
C GLY A 872 -22.63 -22.31 19.85
N ALA A 873 -23.37 -23.02 20.71
CA ALA A 873 -24.34 -22.44 21.64
C ALA A 873 -23.95 -21.04 22.19
N ALA A 874 -24.90 -20.11 22.16
CA ALA A 874 -24.65 -18.70 22.45
C ALA A 874 -24.05 -18.51 23.86
N LYS A 875 -22.77 -18.11 23.93
CA LYS A 875 -22.14 -17.67 25.19
C LYS A 875 -22.95 -16.51 25.81
N PRO A 876 -23.19 -16.53 27.13
CA PRO A 876 -23.86 -15.44 27.84
C PRO A 876 -23.12 -14.10 27.67
N PRO A 877 -23.82 -12.95 27.79
CA PRO A 877 -23.19 -11.64 27.66
C PRO A 877 -22.11 -11.43 28.72
N LEU A 878 -21.03 -10.75 28.34
CA LEU A 878 -19.92 -10.39 29.24
C LEU A 878 -20.40 -9.43 30.34
N ARG A 879 -21.35 -8.54 30.03
CA ARG A 879 -21.94 -7.59 30.98
C ARG A 879 -23.26 -7.02 30.47
N ASP A 880 -24.25 -6.85 31.35
CA ASP A 880 -25.47 -6.10 31.07
C ASP A 880 -25.31 -4.65 31.55
N LEU A 881 -25.65 -3.68 30.70
CA LEU A 881 -25.54 -2.25 30.96
C LEU A 881 -26.90 -1.59 31.15
N GLY A 882 -28.00 -2.34 31.07
CA GLY A 882 -29.36 -1.84 31.24
C GLY A 882 -29.94 -1.18 29.99
N LYS A 883 -31.08 -0.50 30.15
CA LYS A 883 -31.84 0.08 29.03
C LYS A 883 -31.27 1.43 28.60
N ASP A 884 -31.00 1.59 27.31
CA ASP A 884 -30.61 2.86 26.68
C ASP A 884 -31.75 3.90 26.87
N PRO A 885 -31.51 5.04 27.54
CA PRO A 885 -32.53 6.05 27.81
C PRO A 885 -33.20 6.62 26.56
N ASN A 886 -32.51 6.59 25.40
CA ASN A 886 -33.03 7.14 24.15
C ASN A 886 -33.88 6.15 23.36
N THR A 887 -33.73 4.84 23.58
CA THR A 887 -34.41 3.81 22.77
C THR A 887 -35.17 2.78 23.59
N GLY A 888 -35.00 2.73 24.90
CA GLY A 888 -35.60 1.77 25.81
C GLY A 888 -35.08 0.32 25.66
N LYS A 889 -34.12 0.08 24.76
CA LYS A 889 -33.59 -1.25 24.44
C LYS A 889 -32.50 -1.66 25.43
N ASN A 890 -32.48 -2.93 25.81
CA ASN A 890 -31.48 -3.45 26.74
C ASN A 890 -30.11 -3.57 26.06
N VAL A 891 -29.09 -2.97 26.64
CA VAL A 891 -27.73 -2.94 26.07
C VAL A 891 -26.82 -3.88 26.83
N THR A 892 -26.15 -4.75 26.10
CA THR A 892 -25.23 -5.75 26.66
C THR A 892 -23.89 -5.70 25.93
N ILE A 893 -22.82 -6.08 26.62
CA ILE A 893 -21.51 -6.31 26.02
C ILE A 893 -21.36 -7.82 25.78
N LYS A 894 -20.93 -8.20 24.58
CA LYS A 894 -20.73 -9.60 24.19
C LYS A 894 -19.34 -9.77 23.59
N ASP A 895 -18.80 -10.98 23.72
CA ASP A 895 -17.54 -11.33 23.08
C ASP A 895 -17.74 -11.65 21.59
N GLY A 896 -16.79 -11.25 20.74
CA GLY A 896 -16.90 -11.34 19.29
C GLY A 896 -15.55 -11.48 18.57
N ARG A 897 -15.58 -11.89 17.29
CA ARG A 897 -14.39 -12.21 16.47
C ARG A 897 -13.33 -11.10 16.39
N PHE A 898 -13.71 -9.84 16.65
CA PHE A 898 -12.83 -8.66 16.58
C PHE A 898 -12.63 -7.99 17.95
N GLY A 899 -12.86 -8.74 19.05
CA GLY A 899 -12.92 -8.24 20.42
C GLY A 899 -14.36 -7.98 20.87
N ALA A 900 -14.51 -7.68 22.16
CA ALA A 900 -15.80 -7.41 22.78
C ALA A 900 -16.54 -6.26 22.09
N TYR A 901 -17.87 -6.33 22.05
CA TYR A 901 -18.72 -5.33 21.42
C TYR A 901 -20.00 -5.08 22.22
N ILE A 902 -20.46 -3.84 22.15
CA ILE A 902 -21.68 -3.31 22.75
C ILE A 902 -22.83 -3.54 21.76
N THR A 903 -23.98 -4.03 22.24
CA THR A 903 -25.16 -4.30 21.42
C THR A 903 -26.46 -4.04 22.17
N ASP A 904 -27.42 -3.40 21.50
CA ASP A 904 -28.82 -3.26 21.93
C ASP A 904 -29.75 -4.29 21.28
N GLY A 905 -29.17 -5.30 20.59
CA GLY A 905 -29.88 -6.30 19.79
C GLY A 905 -29.98 -5.98 18.29
N GLU A 906 -29.84 -4.70 17.90
CA GLU A 906 -29.95 -4.26 16.49
C GLU A 906 -28.68 -3.56 15.99
N THR A 907 -28.12 -2.68 16.80
CA THR A 907 -26.90 -1.93 16.55
C THR A 907 -25.75 -2.53 17.35
N ASN A 908 -24.68 -2.92 16.66
CA ASN A 908 -23.48 -3.50 17.29
C ASN A 908 -22.29 -2.57 17.11
N ARG A 909 -21.60 -2.17 18.18
CA ARG A 909 -20.35 -1.41 18.11
C ARG A 909 -19.25 -2.09 18.92
N THR A 910 -18.11 -2.40 18.29
CA THR A 910 -16.93 -2.92 19.00
C THR A 910 -16.57 -1.98 20.14
N VAL A 911 -16.27 -2.54 21.32
CA VAL A 911 -15.76 -1.77 22.46
C VAL A 911 -14.47 -1.08 21.99
N PRO A 912 -14.40 0.26 22.01
CA PRO A 912 -13.20 0.97 21.58
C PRO A 912 -11.97 0.49 22.35
N ARG A 913 -10.80 0.42 21.71
CA ARG A 913 -9.56 -0.12 22.31
C ARG A 913 -9.11 0.55 23.61
N GLN A 914 -9.62 1.75 23.89
CA GLN A 914 -9.38 2.49 25.12
C GLN A 914 -10.22 2.02 26.32
N TYR A 915 -11.18 1.11 26.12
CA TYR A 915 -12.01 0.53 27.18
C TYR A 915 -11.92 -1.00 27.17
N THR A 916 -12.12 -1.61 28.33
CA THR A 916 -12.44 -3.04 28.47
C THR A 916 -13.94 -3.23 28.69
N PRO A 917 -14.49 -4.45 28.54
CA PRO A 917 -15.89 -4.74 28.87
C PRO A 917 -16.28 -4.32 30.29
N GLU A 918 -15.34 -4.37 31.23
CA GLU A 918 -15.52 -4.03 32.64
C GLU A 918 -15.38 -2.53 32.88
N SER A 919 -14.55 -1.84 32.10
CA SER A 919 -14.22 -0.43 32.34
C SER A 919 -15.16 0.59 31.66
N ILE A 920 -15.96 0.17 30.68
CA ILE A 920 -16.87 1.07 29.96
C ILE A 920 -18.11 1.40 30.79
N THR A 921 -18.53 2.67 30.80
CA THR A 921 -19.75 3.12 31.50
C THR A 921 -21.00 2.88 30.63
N PRO A 922 -22.19 2.70 31.23
CA PRO A 922 -23.44 2.60 30.48
C PRO A 922 -23.68 3.80 29.56
N ASP A 923 -23.43 5.03 30.04
CA ASP A 923 -23.66 6.26 29.26
C ASP A 923 -22.77 6.35 28.01
N ASP A 924 -21.50 5.97 28.14
CA ASP A 924 -20.61 5.87 26.99
C ASP A 924 -21.08 4.79 26.02
N ALA A 925 -21.52 3.63 26.51
CA ALA A 925 -22.02 2.56 25.68
C ALA A 925 -23.28 2.97 24.89
N PHE A 926 -24.21 3.69 25.51
CA PHE A 926 -25.41 4.22 24.87
C PHE A 926 -25.07 5.26 23.81
N ARG A 927 -24.20 6.21 24.14
CA ARG A 927 -23.71 7.23 23.19
C ARG A 927 -23.03 6.59 21.98
N LEU A 928 -22.19 5.60 22.22
CA LEU A 928 -21.47 4.89 21.16
C LEU A 928 -22.44 4.14 20.22
N LEU A 929 -23.50 3.55 20.74
CA LEU A 929 -24.55 2.95 19.89
C LEU A 929 -25.33 4.01 19.11
N ALA A 930 -25.71 5.12 19.74
CA ALA A 930 -26.43 6.22 19.10
C ALA A 930 -25.62 6.83 17.93
N GLU A 931 -24.32 7.09 18.12
CA GLU A 931 -23.41 7.55 17.07
C GLU A 931 -23.36 6.57 15.88
N LYS A 932 -23.39 5.26 16.17
CA LYS A 932 -23.36 4.24 15.12
C LYS A 932 -24.69 4.15 14.35
N ARG A 933 -25.82 4.34 15.03
CA ARG A 933 -27.14 4.46 14.37
C ARG A 933 -27.17 5.68 13.45
N ALA A 934 -26.61 6.80 13.89
CA ALA A 934 -26.54 8.04 13.10
C ALA A 934 -25.61 7.94 11.87
N ALA A 935 -24.57 7.09 11.92
CA ALA A 935 -23.58 6.96 10.86
C ALA A 935 -24.05 6.16 9.62
N GLY A 936 -25.09 5.32 9.73
CA GLY A 936 -25.60 4.48 8.63
C GLY A 936 -24.64 3.35 8.15
N PRO A 937 -25.09 2.44 7.26
CA PRO A 937 -24.30 1.27 6.84
C PRO A 937 -23.13 1.61 5.91
N SER A 938 -21.94 1.03 6.16
CA SER A 938 -20.70 1.30 5.42
C SER A 938 -20.63 0.58 4.07
N THR A 939 -20.40 1.31 2.96
CA THR A 939 -20.17 0.75 1.61
C THR A 939 -18.68 0.45 1.37
N ARG A 940 -18.21 -0.75 1.77
CA ARG A 940 -16.90 -1.29 1.34
C ARG A 940 -17.12 -2.39 0.30
N GLY A 941 -16.97 -2.03 -0.97
CA GLY A 941 -17.08 -2.95 -2.12
C GLY A 941 -15.86 -3.85 -2.27
N ARG A 942 -16.10 -5.14 -2.47
CA ARG A 942 -15.13 -6.18 -2.81
C ARG A 942 -15.14 -6.37 -4.34
N ARG A 943 -14.02 -6.15 -5.04
CA ARG A 943 -13.88 -6.46 -6.48
C ARG A 943 -13.02 -7.70 -6.67
N GLY A 944 -13.64 -8.79 -7.15
CA GLY A 944 -12.99 -9.87 -7.89
C GLY A 944 -13.23 -9.67 -9.39
N ALA A 945 -12.34 -10.19 -10.23
CA ALA A 945 -12.34 -10.01 -11.68
C ALA A 945 -13.52 -10.71 -12.38
N GLY A 946 -14.14 -10.03 -13.36
CA GLY A 946 -15.11 -10.65 -14.27
C GLY A 946 -16.00 -9.67 -15.06
N ARG A 947 -15.52 -9.27 -16.24
CA ARG A 947 -16.24 -8.80 -17.46
C ARG A 947 -17.09 -7.51 -17.45
N ALA A 948 -16.92 -6.82 -18.58
CA ALA A 948 -17.52 -5.58 -19.04
C ALA A 948 -19.06 -5.49 -18.94
N GLY A 949 -19.52 -4.25 -18.67
CA GLY A 949 -20.91 -3.84 -18.81
C GLY A 949 -21.14 -2.53 -18.07
N GLY A 950 -21.07 -1.41 -18.78
CA GLY A 950 -21.15 -0.08 -18.19
C GLY A 950 -22.54 0.26 -17.63
N ALA A 951 -22.56 0.95 -16.50
CA ALA A 951 -23.64 1.85 -16.15
C ALA A 951 -23.15 2.97 -15.22
N LYS A 952 -23.60 4.17 -15.59
CA LYS A 952 -23.47 5.45 -14.90
C LYS A 952 -24.08 5.40 -13.50
N ALA A 953 -23.36 6.04 -12.57
CA ALA A 953 -23.90 6.58 -11.33
C ALA A 953 -24.83 7.77 -11.60
N VAL A 954 -25.83 7.97 -10.72
CA VAL A 954 -26.18 9.33 -10.26
C VAL A 954 -26.55 9.28 -8.78
N ALA A 955 -26.04 10.26 -8.04
CA ALA A 955 -26.38 10.59 -6.66
C ALA A 955 -27.83 11.08 -6.52
N GLY A 956 -28.40 10.87 -5.33
CA GLY A 956 -29.75 11.31 -4.99
C GLY A 956 -29.85 12.70 -4.38
N LYS A 957 -31.09 13.18 -4.32
CA LYS A 957 -31.80 14.02 -3.31
C LYS A 957 -33.09 14.48 -3.99
N GLY A 958 -34.29 14.52 -3.41
CA GLY A 958 -34.83 14.23 -2.09
C GLY A 958 -36.20 14.94 -1.99
N LYS A 959 -37.22 14.27 -1.43
CA LYS A 959 -38.52 14.76 -0.87
C LYS A 959 -39.43 15.59 -1.82
N LYS A 960 -40.68 15.23 -2.14
CA LYS A 960 -41.84 14.81 -1.32
C LYS A 960 -42.93 14.22 -2.27
N GLY A 961 -43.73 13.28 -1.78
CA GLY A 961 -45.11 13.06 -2.23
C GLY A 961 -45.43 11.74 -2.95
N ALA A 962 -46.24 10.91 -2.28
CA ALA A 962 -47.10 9.83 -2.78
C ALA A 962 -46.46 8.59 -3.46
N ALA A 963 -46.99 7.42 -3.09
CA ALA A 963 -46.56 6.11 -3.53
C ALA A 963 -46.82 5.86 -5.03
N SER A 964 -45.82 5.31 -5.74
CA SER A 964 -46.02 4.71 -7.07
C SER A 964 -44.95 3.65 -7.37
N VAL A 965 -45.39 2.51 -7.88
CA VAL A 965 -44.63 1.30 -8.26
C VAL A 965 -43.48 1.63 -9.24
N VAL A 966 -42.25 1.17 -8.94
CA VAL A 966 -41.06 1.43 -9.78
C VAL A 966 -40.99 0.42 -10.93
N VAL A 967 -41.17 0.91 -12.17
CA VAL A 967 -41.08 0.14 -13.42
C VAL A 967 -39.61 0.07 -13.90
N SER A 968 -39.16 -1.08 -14.41
CA SER A 968 -37.77 -1.31 -14.81
C SER A 968 -37.30 -0.41 -15.98
N ALA A 969 -36.00 -0.11 -16.05
CA ALA A 969 -35.41 0.75 -17.10
C ALA A 969 -35.62 0.24 -18.54
N GLN A 970 -35.87 -1.06 -18.71
CA GLN A 970 -36.22 -1.63 -20.02
C GLN A 970 -37.68 -1.36 -20.39
N GLU A 971 -38.59 -1.39 -19.41
CA GLU A 971 -40.01 -1.14 -19.67
C GLU A 971 -40.29 0.36 -19.85
N ALA A 972 -39.54 1.24 -19.18
CA ALA A 972 -39.56 2.68 -19.45
C ALA A 972 -39.19 3.01 -20.92
N ARG A 973 -38.16 2.35 -21.47
CA ARG A 973 -37.78 2.51 -22.89
C ARG A 973 -38.82 1.95 -23.86
N ARG A 974 -39.52 0.87 -23.48
CA ARG A 974 -40.62 0.32 -24.28
C ARG A 974 -41.83 1.24 -24.26
N ALA A 975 -42.16 1.82 -23.10
CA ALA A 975 -43.23 2.81 -22.96
C ALA A 975 -42.95 4.07 -23.80
N GLU A 976 -41.73 4.61 -23.75
CA GLU A 976 -41.32 5.75 -24.60
C GLU A 976 -41.44 5.42 -26.10
N ARG A 977 -40.98 4.24 -26.51
CA ARG A 977 -41.09 3.81 -27.91
C ARG A 977 -42.54 3.61 -28.34
N ARG A 978 -43.38 3.00 -27.50
CA ARG A 978 -44.82 2.85 -27.74
C ARG A 978 -45.52 4.20 -27.86
N ALA A 979 -45.19 5.18 -27.01
CA ALA A 979 -45.73 6.52 -27.12
C ALA A 979 -45.40 7.19 -28.47
N GLU A 980 -44.15 7.08 -28.94
CA GLU A 980 -43.76 7.63 -30.24
C GLU A 980 -44.35 6.82 -31.41
N VAL A 981 -44.48 5.50 -31.29
CA VAL A 981 -45.20 4.64 -32.24
C VAL A 981 -46.68 5.05 -32.33
N LYS A 982 -47.37 5.27 -31.22
CA LYS A 982 -48.77 5.74 -31.15
C LYS A 982 -48.91 7.08 -31.86
N LYS A 983 -48.03 8.03 -31.55
CA LYS A 983 -48.01 9.38 -32.15
C LYS A 983 -47.81 9.34 -33.67
N LEU A 984 -46.89 8.53 -34.17
CA LEU A 984 -46.66 8.41 -35.62
C LEU A 984 -47.75 7.59 -36.32
N ALA A 985 -48.28 6.56 -35.67
CA ALA A 985 -49.42 5.79 -36.17
C ALA A 985 -50.70 6.65 -36.27
N ASN A 986 -50.94 7.55 -35.33
CA ASN A 986 -52.04 8.52 -35.37
C ASN A 986 -51.95 9.51 -36.55
N LYS A 987 -50.76 9.71 -37.12
CA LYS A 987 -50.57 10.48 -38.35
C LYS A 987 -50.83 9.66 -39.63
N GLY A 988 -51.37 8.45 -39.49
CA GLY A 988 -51.63 7.53 -40.60
C GLY A 988 -50.37 6.89 -41.19
N TRP A 989 -49.23 6.87 -40.48
CA TRP A 989 -48.00 6.29 -41.03
C TRP A 989 -48.04 4.75 -41.02
N SER A 990 -47.48 4.11 -42.06
CA SER A 990 -47.33 2.66 -42.11
C SER A 990 -46.28 2.16 -41.11
N ASN A 991 -46.37 0.90 -40.68
CA ASN A 991 -45.38 0.31 -39.75
C ASN A 991 -43.95 0.40 -40.29
N GLN A 992 -43.77 0.25 -41.60
CA GLN A 992 -42.46 0.34 -42.26
C GLN A 992 -41.86 1.74 -42.14
N ARG A 993 -42.67 2.77 -42.40
CA ARG A 993 -42.24 4.17 -42.29
C ARG A 993 -41.92 4.57 -40.85
N ILE A 994 -42.69 4.08 -39.89
CA ILE A 994 -42.43 4.30 -38.45
C ILE A 994 -41.13 3.60 -38.04
N ALA A 995 -40.92 2.36 -38.50
CA ALA A 995 -39.73 1.58 -38.20
C ALA A 995 -38.44 2.27 -38.70
N GLU A 996 -38.45 2.78 -39.93
CA GLU A 996 -37.33 3.57 -40.49
C GLU A 996 -37.04 4.82 -39.64
N LYS A 997 -38.07 5.57 -39.24
CA LYS A 997 -37.91 6.80 -38.45
C LYS A 997 -37.36 6.54 -37.04
N LEU A 998 -37.72 5.42 -36.44
CA LEU A 998 -37.32 5.04 -35.09
C LEU A 998 -36.09 4.11 -35.06
N SER A 999 -35.46 3.85 -36.22
CA SER A 999 -34.37 2.88 -36.36
C SER A 999 -34.71 1.52 -35.73
N SER A 1000 -35.92 1.03 -36.00
CA SER A 1000 -36.51 -0.20 -35.47
C SER A 1000 -36.97 -1.11 -36.62
N THR A 1001 -37.62 -2.25 -36.32
CA THR A 1001 -38.20 -3.14 -37.34
C THR A 1001 -39.72 -2.97 -37.41
N ALA A 1002 -40.32 -3.22 -38.58
CA ALA A 1002 -41.77 -3.19 -38.75
C ALA A 1002 -42.49 -4.19 -37.81
N ALA A 1003 -41.84 -5.31 -37.48
CA ALA A 1003 -42.33 -6.29 -36.51
C ALA A 1003 -42.33 -5.74 -35.07
N THR A 1004 -41.30 -4.98 -34.68
CA THR A 1004 -41.25 -4.31 -33.37
C THR A 1004 -42.32 -3.23 -33.26
N VAL A 1005 -42.51 -2.41 -34.30
CA VAL A 1005 -43.58 -1.40 -34.34
C VAL A 1005 -44.95 -2.07 -34.28
N LYS A 1006 -45.16 -3.19 -34.98
CA LYS A 1006 -46.40 -3.96 -34.90
C LYS A 1006 -46.66 -4.45 -33.47
N LYS A 1007 -45.67 -5.07 -32.81
CA LYS A 1007 -45.79 -5.51 -31.41
C LYS A 1007 -46.12 -4.36 -30.45
N ASP A 1008 -45.58 -3.17 -30.69
CA ASP A 1008 -45.87 -1.99 -29.88
C ASP A 1008 -47.32 -1.49 -30.11
N VAL A 1009 -47.82 -1.50 -31.36
CA VAL A 1009 -49.22 -1.21 -31.66
C VAL A 1009 -50.16 -2.25 -31.05
N ASP A 1010 -49.86 -3.54 -31.19
CA ASP A 1010 -50.67 -4.63 -30.63
C ASP A 1010 -50.74 -4.53 -29.10
N TRP A 1011 -49.61 -4.19 -28.47
CA TRP A 1011 -49.58 -3.94 -27.02
C TRP A 1011 -50.44 -2.73 -26.63
N LEU A 1012 -50.35 -1.62 -27.37
CA LEU A 1012 -51.18 -0.43 -27.13
C LEU A 1012 -52.68 -0.73 -27.30
N THR A 1013 -53.04 -1.54 -28.28
CA THR A 1013 -54.43 -1.99 -28.46
C THR A 1013 -54.89 -2.85 -27.29
N ALA A 1014 -54.08 -3.83 -26.88
CA ALA A 1014 -54.45 -4.78 -25.82
C ALA A 1014 -54.45 -4.16 -24.41
N ASN A 1015 -53.60 -3.16 -24.14
CA ASN A 1015 -53.40 -2.63 -22.78
C ASN A 1015 -53.92 -1.20 -22.60
N GLU A 1016 -54.03 -0.41 -23.66
CA GLU A 1016 -54.52 0.98 -23.61
C GLU A 1016 -55.78 1.22 -24.47
N GLY A 1017 -56.38 0.16 -25.03
CA GLY A 1017 -57.56 0.27 -25.88
C GLY A 1017 -57.32 1.11 -27.15
N TYR A 1018 -56.07 1.19 -27.62
CA TYR A 1018 -55.72 2.03 -28.76
C TYR A 1018 -56.24 1.44 -30.09
N GLU A 1019 -57.15 2.16 -30.74
CA GLU A 1019 -57.55 1.93 -32.12
C GLU A 1019 -56.72 2.77 -33.08
N ARG A 1020 -56.08 2.11 -34.03
CA ARG A 1020 -55.20 2.78 -34.99
C ARG A 1020 -56.00 3.35 -36.17
N PRO A 1021 -55.78 4.63 -36.55
CA PRO A 1021 -56.35 5.20 -37.77
C PRO A 1021 -55.86 4.51 -39.05
N ALA A 1022 -56.67 4.55 -40.11
CA ALA A 1022 -56.30 4.02 -41.41
C ALA A 1022 -54.95 4.59 -41.91
N VAL A 1023 -54.10 3.74 -42.47
CA VAL A 1023 -52.79 4.14 -42.98
C VAL A 1023 -52.97 5.00 -44.22
N ILE A 1024 -52.45 6.22 -44.20
CA ILE A 1024 -52.46 7.15 -45.31
C ILE A 1024 -51.27 6.80 -46.23
N PRO A 1025 -51.50 6.51 -47.52
CA PRO A 1025 -50.42 6.30 -48.49
C PRO A 1025 -49.50 7.53 -48.53
N LYS A 1026 -48.19 7.30 -48.59
CA LYS A 1026 -47.21 8.39 -48.72
C LYS A 1026 -47.49 9.10 -50.05
N ARG A 1027 -47.96 10.36 -50.02
CA ARG A 1027 -47.99 11.22 -51.22
C ARG A 1027 -46.57 11.22 -51.80
N GLY A 1028 -46.46 10.87 -53.09
CA GLY A 1028 -45.21 10.77 -53.84
C GLY A 1028 -44.40 12.05 -53.76
#